data_AF-A0A2S7K465-F1
#
_entry.id   AF-A0A2S7K465-F1
#
_cell.length_a   1.000
_cell.length_b   1.000
_cell.length_c   1.000
_cell.angle_alpha   90.00
_cell.angle_beta   90.00
_cell.angle_gamma   90.00
#
_symmetry.space_group_name_H-M   'P 1'
#
loop_
_entity.id
_entity.type
_entity.pdbx_description
1 polymer ?
#
loop_
_entity_poly.entity_id
_entity_poly.type
_entity_poly.pdbx_seq_one_letter_code
_entity_poly.pdbx_strand_id
1 'polypeptide(L)'
;MSFDAYARNSRFAGDFTDLVEAANKGLLPGAKKRGRSRGKSGVKQRLSQAALLAPLLATEGCLTLGDEGGALADQEGAPPPAPDAQDAPTAPTAPTAPPATVQAVNDAGYHSDLNSDILISPDDLFANDQKPQDATLEIVRVFGASHGEVHLIDGLVRFTPDSGYEGVANFFYEVRDSNGNLSQAGVELHVGAMDQDGMDHAAHGMHMAVMELVPISEATHVAVNNGSWFDPNTWADGEIPGEGAKVLIPEGIEVLYDGESPVSLFTVRVDGALDFATDEDTFMEVDTLVVSQVGRLTIGTQDNPVSPNVQTIIQIADNGPIDVEWDPTLVSRGVITNGDVEIHGAYKDTFLKVAADPMAGDTSLTLESVPEGWRVGDKLVLTGTHLTETIGQDPNEAMINETEDEELIITSISGNVVNFDRPLEFDHEGARSDLKAYVANYTRNVRVQTENADDLPVYQRGHVMLMMSDDIDVRYAEFLDLGRTDKSHRAFDVEDLDTVESDSNVKARYSLHLHHLGVDDPENPAMLVGNSVWGSPGWGYVHHDSNAILADNAAYDTWGAGFVAETGNEIGRWVHNISIRTVGTAAAPKWFEDVVAFDLGRSGVNFWFQGRLVDALDNVAAGSPGGQGFVYMTRGAGQTIPIDSVNADFPETMHYWDKVDIALPSISQFEGNEAIAVNLGLQVVKSNSKQYHDDRSIIKDFTGWEVETGVELQYTAHYTLENIDVVGSTGAGGGVLGFRGIEYANSVFSTVVNGATVDGFQEGIYYNKNTTGLDPTFDNNWDYVFVDLDLKNNGEDMPTFDPAHDRLLSSSDLRTGDLLIDPDYDGIWGVPDPGADSFVLSGTKTDSLGEGPISPTWDPEYINLLAVRGAVAAEGYWTLSDGRIVTQIEQYFVDRVTGEADKISHFVTWEKGPNVFDVAPEYHGVLDRNSNAPVAVDDSATAPGVEESVIIDVLANDFDPDGDTTRVDGIVQPTHGQVFLNDDNTVTYAPDPNFSGTDEFWYWVEDNNGQFDKGHVTIEV
;
A
#
# COMPACT_ATOMS: atom_id res chain seq x y z
N MET A 1 -8.93 27.99 -3.80
CA MET A 1 -9.18 29.15 -4.70
C MET A 1 -9.88 28.66 -5.98
N SER A 2 -10.17 29.49 -6.99
CA SER A 2 -11.08 29.13 -8.10
C SER A 2 -10.40 28.61 -9.38
N PHE A 3 -10.43 27.29 -9.60
CA PHE A 3 -10.88 26.54 -10.81
C PHE A 3 -10.68 27.06 -12.27
N ASP A 4 -9.94 28.13 -12.55
CA ASP A 4 -9.96 28.83 -13.87
C ASP A 4 -8.60 28.80 -14.62
N ALA A 5 -7.68 27.92 -14.22
CA ALA A 5 -6.33 27.81 -14.80
C ALA A 5 -6.23 26.81 -15.98
N TYR A 6 -6.99 25.70 -15.95
CA TYR A 6 -6.80 24.56 -16.86
C TYR A 6 -7.25 24.80 -18.33
N ALA A 7 -7.85 25.96 -18.63
CA ALA A 7 -8.51 26.24 -19.91
C ALA A 7 -7.62 26.87 -21.00
N ARG A 8 -6.27 26.75 -20.93
CA ARG A 8 -5.35 27.45 -21.84
C ARG A 8 -4.13 26.67 -22.35
N ASN A 9 -4.31 25.53 -23.03
CA ASN A 9 -3.28 25.08 -24.00
C ASN A 9 -3.74 24.29 -25.25
N SER A 10 -5.02 24.34 -25.62
CA SER A 10 -5.54 23.66 -26.84
C SER A 10 -5.46 24.54 -28.11
N ARG A 11 -4.29 24.59 -28.77
CA ARG A 11 -4.11 25.31 -30.05
C ARG A 11 -4.67 24.57 -31.29
N PHE A 12 -5.99 24.36 -31.35
CA PHE A 12 -6.71 24.02 -32.59
C PHE A 12 -7.77 25.07 -32.94
N ALA A 13 -7.32 26.31 -33.16
CA ALA A 13 -8.16 27.40 -33.63
C ALA A 13 -8.40 27.30 -35.16
N GLY A 14 -9.44 26.55 -35.55
CA GLY A 14 -9.84 26.35 -36.96
C GLY A 14 -11.36 26.29 -37.15
N ASP A 15 -11.98 27.46 -37.41
CA ASP A 15 -13.36 27.68 -37.90
C ASP A 15 -14.47 26.71 -37.44
N PHE A 16 -14.94 26.87 -36.20
CA PHE A 16 -16.21 26.27 -35.73
C PHE A 16 -17.48 27.05 -36.16
N THR A 17 -17.34 28.10 -36.98
CA THR A 17 -18.43 29.04 -37.30
C THR A 17 -19.32 28.57 -38.46
N ASP A 18 -18.76 27.94 -39.49
CA ASP A 18 -19.49 27.57 -40.72
C ASP A 18 -20.35 26.31 -40.59
N LEU A 19 -20.02 25.42 -39.65
CA LEU A 19 -20.74 24.15 -39.43
C LEU A 19 -22.20 24.36 -38.94
N VAL A 20 -22.49 25.47 -38.27
CA VAL A 20 -23.83 25.78 -37.72
C VAL A 20 -24.81 26.31 -38.81
N GLU A 21 -24.32 26.95 -39.87
CA GLU A 21 -25.16 27.42 -40.99
C GLU A 21 -25.53 26.29 -41.98
N ALA A 22 -24.73 25.21 -42.05
CA ALA A 22 -24.96 24.09 -42.95
C ALA A 22 -26.19 23.24 -42.54
N ALA A 23 -26.35 22.97 -41.24
CA ALA A 23 -27.44 22.15 -40.71
C ALA A 23 -28.84 22.73 -40.99
N ASN A 24 -28.97 24.04 -41.12
CA ASN A 24 -30.25 24.76 -41.23
C ASN A 24 -30.91 24.74 -42.63
N LYS A 25 -30.30 24.11 -43.66
CA LYS A 25 -30.75 24.24 -45.07
C LYS A 25 -31.21 22.94 -45.76
N GLY A 26 -31.20 21.79 -45.08
CA GLY A 26 -32.08 20.64 -45.36
C GLY A 26 -32.13 20.07 -46.80
N LEU A 27 -30.97 19.70 -47.38
CA LEU A 27 -30.89 19.11 -48.73
C LEU A 27 -30.10 17.79 -48.73
N LEU A 28 -30.76 16.67 -49.05
CA LEU A 28 -30.18 15.32 -49.25
C LEU A 28 -30.36 14.89 -50.72
N PRO A 29 -29.41 14.16 -51.34
CA PRO A 29 -29.59 12.70 -51.52
C PRO A 29 -28.28 11.86 -51.58
N GLY A 30 -28.26 10.53 -51.44
CA GLY A 30 -29.31 9.60 -51.00
C GLY A 30 -29.13 8.12 -51.45
N ALA A 31 -29.44 7.18 -50.54
CA ALA A 31 -29.63 5.71 -50.71
C ALA A 31 -28.35 4.83 -50.94
N LYS A 32 -28.29 3.55 -50.51
CA LYS A 32 -29.37 2.56 -50.27
C LYS A 32 -29.12 1.58 -49.08
N LYS A 33 -30.14 1.38 -48.23
CA LYS A 33 -30.74 0.11 -47.68
C LYS A 33 -29.82 -1.09 -47.35
N ARG A 34 -29.97 -1.84 -46.23
CA ARG A 34 -31.14 -2.21 -45.36
C ARG A 34 -30.64 -2.44 -43.90
N GLY A 35 -31.41 -2.47 -42.81
CA GLY A 35 -32.84 -2.17 -42.56
C GLY A 35 -33.50 -3.04 -41.46
N ARG A 36 -34.34 -2.42 -40.58
CA ARG A 36 -34.96 -2.92 -39.31
C ARG A 36 -34.11 -2.67 -38.03
N SER A 37 -34.66 -2.61 -36.80
CA SER A 37 -35.75 -1.75 -36.25
C SER A 37 -36.03 -2.06 -34.75
N ARG A 38 -35.89 -1.09 -33.84
CA ARG A 38 -36.44 -1.11 -32.46
C ARG A 38 -37.13 0.24 -32.12
N GLY A 39 -37.78 0.31 -30.95
CA GLY A 39 -38.83 1.28 -30.57
C GLY A 39 -38.37 2.65 -30.04
N LYS A 40 -39.32 3.42 -29.45
CA LYS A 40 -39.11 4.77 -28.90
C LYS A 40 -39.77 4.95 -27.52
N SER A 41 -39.02 5.44 -26.54
CA SER A 41 -39.46 6.35 -25.45
C SER A 41 -38.26 6.70 -24.56
N GLY A 42 -38.06 7.93 -24.06
CA GLY A 42 -38.80 9.17 -24.36
C GLY A 42 -38.41 10.36 -23.47
N VAL A 43 -37.37 11.11 -23.85
CA VAL A 43 -36.82 12.28 -23.10
C VAL A 43 -37.81 13.46 -22.97
N LYS A 44 -37.78 14.17 -21.83
CA LYS A 44 -38.36 15.51 -21.67
C LYS A 44 -37.44 16.48 -20.92
N GLN A 45 -37.29 17.66 -21.52
CA GLN A 45 -36.49 18.80 -21.05
C GLN A 45 -37.02 19.44 -19.75
N ARG A 46 -36.16 20.16 -19.02
CA ARG A 46 -36.28 21.63 -18.84
C ARG A 46 -35.03 22.30 -18.23
N LEU A 47 -34.50 23.28 -18.96
CA LEU A 47 -33.66 24.39 -18.46
C LEU A 47 -34.42 25.70 -18.67
N SER A 48 -34.42 26.62 -17.70
CA SER A 48 -34.54 28.07 -17.97
C SER A 48 -34.39 29.00 -16.74
N GLN A 49 -33.59 30.06 -16.93
CA GLN A 49 -33.59 31.39 -16.28
C GLN A 49 -32.50 31.70 -15.22
N ALA A 50 -32.03 32.96 -15.26
CA ALA A 50 -30.92 33.53 -14.48
C ALA A 50 -31.07 35.06 -14.34
N ALA A 51 -30.31 35.66 -13.40
CA ALA A 51 -30.18 37.11 -13.09
C ALA A 51 -31.46 37.78 -12.49
N LEU A 52 -31.41 38.89 -11.72
CA LEU A 52 -30.52 40.06 -11.73
C LEU A 52 -30.26 40.67 -10.31
N LEU A 53 -29.10 41.34 -10.16
CA LEU A 53 -28.75 42.50 -9.27
C LEU A 53 -28.65 42.40 -7.73
N ALA A 54 -27.49 42.85 -7.21
CA ALA A 54 -27.29 43.61 -5.96
C ALA A 54 -27.42 45.16 -6.25
N PRO A 55 -27.13 46.18 -5.37
CA PRO A 55 -26.03 46.29 -4.37
C PRO A 55 -26.30 47.21 -3.11
N LEU A 56 -25.21 47.63 -2.42
CA LEU A 56 -25.00 48.75 -1.43
C LEU A 56 -24.96 48.51 0.12
N LEU A 57 -23.73 48.29 0.63
CA LEU A 57 -22.93 49.16 1.55
C LEU A 57 -23.57 50.09 2.63
N ALA A 58 -23.14 49.89 3.90
CA ALA A 58 -22.70 50.89 4.92
C ALA A 58 -22.20 50.10 6.18
N THR A 59 -21.04 50.25 6.85
CA THR A 59 -20.11 51.34 7.31
C THR A 59 -20.45 51.99 8.66
N GLU A 60 -19.60 51.71 9.69
CA GLU A 60 -19.38 52.44 10.98
C GLU A 60 -20.55 52.48 12.01
N GLY A 61 -20.36 52.48 13.35
CA GLY A 61 -19.17 52.29 14.21
C GLY A 61 -19.38 52.80 15.68
N CYS A 62 -18.39 52.60 16.57
CA CYS A 62 -18.07 53.41 17.79
C CYS A 62 -18.76 53.18 19.19
N LEU A 63 -18.13 52.31 20.02
CA LEU A 63 -17.54 52.56 21.38
C LEU A 63 -18.33 52.89 22.69
N THR A 64 -17.63 52.55 23.81
CA THR A 64 -17.72 52.99 25.24
C THR A 64 -18.69 52.26 26.20
N LEU A 65 -18.38 52.00 27.50
CA LEU A 65 -17.14 52.00 28.32
C LEU A 65 -17.40 51.28 29.69
N GLY A 66 -16.37 50.80 30.41
CA GLY A 66 -16.45 50.37 31.81
C GLY A 66 -15.22 49.58 32.31
N ASP A 67 -14.56 50.04 33.38
CA ASP A 67 -13.20 49.62 33.81
C ASP A 67 -13.11 48.93 35.20
N GLU A 68 -11.87 48.54 35.57
CA GLU A 68 -11.30 48.22 36.91
C GLU A 68 -11.45 46.76 37.45
N GLY A 69 -10.40 46.06 37.92
CA GLY A 69 -8.94 46.26 37.77
C GLY A 69 -8.01 45.64 38.86
N GLY A 70 -6.82 45.12 38.47
CA GLY A 70 -5.55 45.00 39.26
C GLY A 70 -5.46 44.04 40.48
N ALA A 71 -4.28 43.55 40.92
CA ALA A 71 -2.88 43.64 40.43
C ALA A 71 -1.95 42.54 41.07
N LEU A 72 -0.66 42.48 40.67
CA LEU A 72 0.37 41.44 40.95
C LEU A 72 1.29 41.70 42.18
N ALA A 73 2.04 40.69 42.68
CA ALA A 73 3.45 40.78 43.21
C ALA A 73 4.09 39.48 43.82
N ASP A 74 5.06 38.88 43.09
CA ASP A 74 6.43 38.39 43.42
C ASP A 74 6.93 37.75 44.77
N GLN A 75 7.51 36.54 44.63
CA GLN A 75 8.87 36.03 45.03
C GLN A 75 9.39 35.58 46.45
N GLU A 76 10.13 34.44 46.39
CA GLU A 76 11.37 33.96 47.09
C GLU A 76 11.48 33.50 48.59
N GLY A 77 12.27 32.43 48.84
CA GLY A 77 12.97 32.14 50.12
C GLY A 77 13.35 30.66 50.47
N ALA A 78 14.60 30.37 50.86
CA ALA A 78 15.15 29.07 51.38
C ALA A 78 16.53 29.29 52.09
N PRO A 79 17.39 28.30 52.48
CA PRO A 79 17.31 26.83 52.76
C PRO A 79 17.78 26.54 54.24
N PRO A 80 18.73 25.64 54.69
CA PRO A 80 19.30 24.36 54.20
C PRO A 80 19.23 23.11 55.20
N PRO A 81 20.28 22.50 55.86
CA PRO A 81 20.59 21.06 55.60
C PRO A 81 20.93 20.06 56.77
N ALA A 82 20.76 18.74 56.47
CA ALA A 82 21.59 17.55 56.81
C ALA A 82 21.82 17.10 58.30
N PRO A 83 22.31 15.84 58.62
CA PRO A 83 22.81 14.74 57.75
C PRO A 83 22.37 13.26 58.08
N ASP A 84 22.71 12.32 57.18
CA ASP A 84 23.19 10.92 57.32
C ASP A 84 22.56 9.87 58.29
N ALA A 85 22.45 8.56 57.97
CA ALA A 85 22.67 7.77 56.72
C ALA A 85 22.21 6.28 56.88
N GLN A 86 22.29 5.52 55.78
CA GLN A 86 22.36 4.04 55.60
C GLN A 86 21.15 3.27 55.00
N ASP A 87 21.54 2.37 54.07
CA ASP A 87 20.88 1.23 53.43
C ASP A 87 19.59 1.46 52.58
N ALA A 88 19.55 0.82 51.41
CA ALA A 88 18.69 1.20 50.29
C ALA A 88 17.50 0.25 50.06
N PRO A 89 16.31 0.79 49.72
CA PRO A 89 15.23 0.10 49.04
C PRO A 89 15.03 0.61 47.58
N THR A 90 14.09 -0.04 46.89
CA THR A 90 13.53 0.30 45.58
C THR A 90 13.23 1.79 45.38
N ALA A 91 13.34 2.27 44.12
CA ALA A 91 12.94 3.62 43.72
C ALA A 91 11.47 3.89 44.12
N PRO A 92 11.18 4.99 44.84
CA PRO A 92 9.81 5.37 45.16
C PRO A 92 9.20 6.13 43.99
N THR A 93 7.98 5.75 43.59
CA THR A 93 7.10 6.69 42.88
C THR A 93 6.95 7.95 43.74
N ALA A 94 7.00 9.12 43.11
CA ALA A 94 6.69 10.36 43.80
C ALA A 94 5.21 10.31 44.22
N PRO A 95 4.87 10.44 45.51
CA PRO A 95 3.47 10.54 45.90
C PRO A 95 2.96 11.90 45.42
N THR A 96 2.21 11.91 44.32
CA THR A 96 1.28 13.01 44.03
C THR A 96 0.47 13.26 45.29
N ALA A 97 0.47 14.50 45.78
CA ALA A 97 -0.29 14.82 46.98
C ALA A 97 -1.77 14.58 46.66
N PRO A 98 -2.48 13.72 47.42
CA PRO A 98 -3.86 13.38 47.10
C PRO A 98 -4.68 14.67 47.02
N PRO A 99 -5.48 14.86 45.95
CA PRO A 99 -5.98 16.16 45.55
C PRO A 99 -6.87 16.73 46.66
N ALA A 100 -6.67 18.01 46.99
CA ALA A 100 -7.28 18.63 48.17
C ALA A 100 -8.79 18.88 48.02
N THR A 101 -9.30 18.80 46.80
CA THR A 101 -10.70 18.93 46.37
C THR A 101 -10.87 18.10 45.10
N VAL A 102 -12.10 17.72 44.73
CA VAL A 102 -12.35 17.13 43.40
C VAL A 102 -11.92 18.08 42.27
N GLN A 103 -11.27 17.51 41.25
CA GLN A 103 -11.00 18.15 39.96
C GLN A 103 -11.53 17.21 38.87
N ALA A 104 -12.48 17.71 38.10
CA ALA A 104 -12.99 16.99 36.95
C ALA A 104 -12.02 17.10 35.77
N VAL A 105 -11.92 16.06 34.95
CA VAL A 105 -11.07 16.03 33.74
C VAL A 105 -11.96 15.88 32.51
N ASN A 106 -11.59 16.48 31.38
CA ASN A 106 -12.37 16.35 30.14
C ASN A 106 -12.31 14.91 29.61
N ASP A 107 -13.44 14.42 29.11
CA ASP A 107 -13.60 13.09 28.55
C ASP A 107 -13.85 13.14 27.03
N ALA A 108 -13.41 12.10 26.32
CA ALA A 108 -13.58 11.92 24.88
C ALA A 108 -13.71 10.42 24.55
N GLY A 109 -13.80 10.07 23.26
CA GLY A 109 -13.86 8.67 22.80
C GLY A 109 -15.25 8.00 22.89
N TYR A 110 -16.30 8.77 23.17
CA TYR A 110 -17.68 8.27 23.17
C TYR A 110 -18.30 8.29 21.78
N HIS A 111 -19.11 7.27 21.44
CA HIS A 111 -19.69 7.08 20.11
C HIS A 111 -21.22 6.88 20.14
N SER A 112 -21.93 7.38 19.13
CA SER A 112 -23.37 7.13 18.94
C SER A 112 -23.74 7.09 17.45
N ASP A 113 -24.39 6.01 17.00
CA ASP A 113 -24.93 5.92 15.64
C ASP A 113 -25.98 7.00 15.33
N LEU A 114 -26.22 7.22 14.03
CA LEU A 114 -27.06 8.28 13.49
C LEU A 114 -28.53 8.17 13.96
N ASN A 115 -28.96 9.09 14.83
CA ASN A 115 -30.24 9.12 15.56
C ASN A 115 -30.41 8.08 16.69
N SER A 116 -29.36 7.35 17.08
CA SER A 116 -29.34 6.51 18.29
C SER A 116 -29.10 7.33 19.55
N ASP A 117 -29.29 6.73 20.73
CA ASP A 117 -28.92 7.34 22.02
C ASP A 117 -27.70 6.63 22.62
N ILE A 118 -26.67 7.37 23.03
CA ILE A 118 -25.61 6.82 23.90
C ILE A 118 -26.01 6.93 25.38
N LEU A 119 -25.68 5.90 26.16
CA LEU A 119 -25.78 5.87 27.62
C LEU A 119 -24.37 5.73 28.24
N ILE A 120 -23.83 6.84 28.75
CA ILE A 120 -22.54 6.90 29.44
C ILE A 120 -22.76 6.68 30.94
N SER A 121 -21.94 5.86 31.60
CA SER A 121 -22.04 5.64 33.04
C SER A 121 -21.22 6.67 33.84
N PRO A 122 -21.58 6.92 35.11
CA PRO A 122 -20.75 7.76 35.98
C PRO A 122 -19.36 7.18 36.23
N ASP A 123 -19.19 5.86 36.25
CA ASP A 123 -17.89 5.26 36.56
C ASP A 123 -16.89 5.47 35.41
N ASP A 124 -17.36 5.59 34.16
CA ASP A 124 -16.57 5.94 32.98
C ASP A 124 -16.06 7.40 33.08
N LEU A 125 -17.00 8.34 33.29
CA LEU A 125 -16.71 9.77 33.55
C LEU A 125 -15.97 10.03 34.88
N PHE A 126 -15.76 9.01 35.71
CA PHE A 126 -14.99 9.10 36.96
C PHE A 126 -13.62 8.42 36.89
N ALA A 127 -13.21 7.93 35.72
CA ALA A 127 -11.99 7.15 35.52
C ALA A 127 -10.70 8.00 35.58
N ASN A 128 -10.72 9.17 34.94
CA ASN A 128 -9.65 10.18 34.94
C ASN A 128 -9.75 11.19 36.11
N ASP A 129 -10.92 11.27 36.75
CA ASP A 129 -11.31 12.27 37.76
C ASP A 129 -10.49 12.20 39.05
N GLN A 130 -9.89 13.34 39.43
CA GLN A 130 -9.04 13.43 40.61
C GLN A 130 -9.86 13.79 41.86
N LYS A 131 -9.91 12.87 42.85
CA LYS A 131 -10.72 13.01 44.08
C LYS A 131 -9.92 12.78 45.37
N PRO A 132 -10.26 13.47 46.49
CA PRO A 132 -9.60 13.27 47.77
C PRO A 132 -9.66 11.80 48.23
N GLN A 133 -8.66 11.36 48.98
CA GLN A 133 -8.62 9.98 49.48
C GLN A 133 -9.87 9.64 50.31
N ASP A 134 -10.44 8.46 50.05
CA ASP A 134 -11.72 7.96 50.57
C ASP A 134 -13.00 8.75 50.18
N ALA A 135 -12.92 9.67 49.20
CA ALA A 135 -14.10 10.40 48.70
C ALA A 135 -14.87 9.64 47.60
N THR A 136 -16.20 9.71 47.63
CA THR A 136 -17.09 9.27 46.54
C THR A 136 -17.49 10.45 45.66
N LEU A 137 -17.76 10.18 44.38
CA LEU A 137 -18.25 11.17 43.41
C LEU A 137 -19.74 10.98 43.10
N GLU A 138 -20.42 12.07 42.72
CA GLU A 138 -21.84 12.11 42.30
C GLU A 138 -22.00 13.13 41.16
N ILE A 139 -22.60 12.74 40.03
CA ILE A 139 -22.97 13.69 38.96
C ILE A 139 -24.18 14.50 39.43
N VAL A 140 -23.98 15.81 39.65
CA VAL A 140 -25.01 16.75 40.12
C VAL A 140 -25.97 17.12 38.99
N ARG A 141 -25.44 17.31 37.79
CA ARG A 141 -26.17 17.70 36.58
C ARG A 141 -25.30 17.53 35.33
N VAL A 142 -25.98 17.35 34.20
CA VAL A 142 -25.44 17.51 32.84
C VAL A 142 -26.11 18.70 32.17
N PHE A 143 -25.39 19.41 31.29
CA PHE A 143 -25.84 20.66 30.69
C PHE A 143 -25.00 21.04 29.45
N GLY A 144 -25.47 22.03 28.69
CA GLY A 144 -24.64 22.68 27.66
C GLY A 144 -24.39 21.85 26.39
N ALA A 145 -25.23 20.84 26.12
CA ALA A 145 -25.12 20.02 24.91
C ALA A 145 -25.14 20.88 23.62
N SER A 146 -24.22 20.57 22.72
CA SER A 146 -24.27 20.92 21.30
C SER A 146 -24.87 19.75 20.51
N HIS A 147 -25.58 20.04 19.44
CA HIS A 147 -26.05 19.04 18.46
C HIS A 147 -26.85 17.86 19.04
N GLY A 148 -27.57 18.08 20.14
CA GLY A 148 -28.41 17.10 20.82
C GLY A 148 -28.94 17.58 22.18
N GLU A 149 -29.72 16.74 22.85
CA GLU A 149 -30.19 16.94 24.23
C GLU A 149 -29.48 15.94 25.17
N VAL A 150 -29.02 16.42 26.34
CA VAL A 150 -28.35 15.58 27.36
C VAL A 150 -29.15 15.53 28.67
N HIS A 151 -29.33 14.34 29.23
CA HIS A 151 -30.17 14.08 30.40
C HIS A 151 -29.53 13.08 31.37
N LEU A 152 -29.60 13.37 32.68
CA LEU A 152 -29.25 12.39 33.73
C LEU A 152 -30.50 11.55 34.06
N ILE A 153 -30.48 10.25 33.78
CA ILE A 153 -31.62 9.32 33.90
C ILE A 153 -31.21 8.11 34.74
N ASP A 154 -31.87 7.94 35.89
CA ASP A 154 -31.64 6.85 36.87
C ASP A 154 -30.17 6.65 37.32
N GLY A 155 -29.31 7.64 37.06
CA GLY A 155 -27.88 7.66 37.38
C GLY A 155 -26.96 7.73 36.16
N LEU A 156 -27.42 7.26 35.00
CA LEU A 156 -26.68 7.29 33.73
C LEU A 156 -26.83 8.65 33.03
N VAL A 157 -25.84 9.03 32.23
CA VAL A 157 -25.92 10.17 31.32
C VAL A 157 -26.38 9.66 29.95
N ARG A 158 -27.57 10.10 29.51
CA ARG A 158 -28.07 9.89 28.16
C ARG A 158 -27.79 11.12 27.31
N PHE A 159 -27.18 10.93 26.15
CA PHE A 159 -27.14 11.93 25.09
C PHE A 159 -28.00 11.46 23.91
N THR A 160 -28.86 12.34 23.42
CA THR A 160 -29.76 12.14 22.29
C THR A 160 -29.39 13.15 21.19
N PRO A 161 -28.79 12.75 20.06
CA PRO A 161 -28.41 13.68 19.00
C PRO A 161 -29.60 14.41 18.36
N ASP A 162 -29.32 15.58 17.77
CA ASP A 162 -30.23 16.25 16.84
C ASP A 162 -30.50 15.33 15.63
N SER A 163 -31.76 15.18 15.22
CA SER A 163 -32.11 14.20 14.19
C SER A 163 -31.53 14.57 12.82
N GLY A 164 -30.71 13.67 12.28
CA GLY A 164 -29.94 13.90 11.05
C GLY A 164 -28.72 14.82 11.23
N TYR A 165 -28.20 14.96 12.45
CA TYR A 165 -26.87 15.50 12.71
C TYR A 165 -25.81 14.40 12.68
N GLU A 166 -24.61 14.76 12.23
CA GLU A 166 -23.44 13.90 12.07
C GLU A 166 -22.19 14.76 12.34
N GLY A 167 -21.18 14.18 12.99
CA GLY A 167 -19.96 14.87 13.46
C GLY A 167 -19.83 14.98 14.98
N VAL A 168 -18.86 15.79 15.42
CA VAL A 168 -18.49 15.97 16.84
C VAL A 168 -19.54 16.77 17.62
N ALA A 169 -20.20 16.11 18.57
CA ALA A 169 -21.03 16.73 19.59
C ALA A 169 -20.29 16.81 20.94
N ASN A 170 -20.75 17.71 21.82
CA ASN A 170 -20.19 17.86 23.17
C ASN A 170 -21.25 18.25 24.19
N PHE A 171 -20.99 17.98 25.46
CA PHE A 171 -21.76 18.50 26.60
C PHE A 171 -20.86 18.70 27.82
N PHE A 172 -21.41 19.18 28.94
CA PHE A 172 -20.69 19.36 30.20
C PHE A 172 -21.40 18.65 31.36
N TYR A 173 -20.64 18.12 32.31
CA TYR A 173 -21.15 17.64 33.60
C TYR A 173 -20.61 18.46 34.78
N GLU A 174 -21.29 18.37 35.91
CA GLU A 174 -20.85 18.93 37.18
C GLU A 174 -20.81 17.81 38.22
N VAL A 175 -19.62 17.46 38.68
CA VAL A 175 -19.37 16.42 39.68
C VAL A 175 -19.28 17.02 41.08
N ARG A 176 -19.61 16.21 42.10
CA ARG A 176 -19.50 16.55 43.51
C ARG A 176 -18.79 15.47 44.31
N ASP A 177 -17.90 15.88 45.22
CA ASP A 177 -17.32 14.96 46.21
C ASP A 177 -18.18 14.79 47.47
N SER A 178 -17.91 13.75 48.25
CA SER A 178 -18.56 13.50 49.54
C SER A 178 -18.36 14.59 50.61
N ASN A 179 -17.51 15.60 50.35
CA ASN A 179 -17.33 16.77 51.21
C ASN A 179 -18.20 17.97 50.78
N GLY A 180 -18.79 17.92 49.57
CA GLY A 180 -19.64 18.95 48.99
C GLY A 180 -18.92 19.95 48.08
N ASN A 181 -17.67 19.68 47.71
CA ASN A 181 -16.97 20.46 46.68
C ASN A 181 -17.54 20.13 45.29
N LEU A 182 -17.40 21.04 44.32
CA LEU A 182 -17.87 20.88 42.95
C LEU A 182 -16.72 21.05 41.96
N SER A 183 -16.76 20.30 40.86
CA SER A 183 -15.95 20.54 39.67
C SER A 183 -16.77 20.30 38.40
N GLN A 184 -16.24 20.70 37.23
CA GLN A 184 -16.93 20.60 35.94
C GLN A 184 -15.92 20.25 34.84
N ALA A 185 -16.35 19.39 33.91
CA ALA A 185 -15.60 19.00 32.74
C ALA A 185 -16.52 18.91 31.51
N GLY A 186 -15.92 18.96 30.33
CA GLY A 186 -16.56 18.68 29.06
C GLY A 186 -16.45 17.21 28.68
N VAL A 187 -17.44 16.72 27.94
CA VAL A 187 -17.46 15.40 27.29
C VAL A 187 -17.61 15.63 25.80
N GLU A 188 -16.70 15.09 25.02
CA GLU A 188 -16.75 15.05 23.57
C GLU A 188 -17.20 13.66 23.08
N LEU A 189 -18.03 13.62 22.05
CA LEU A 189 -18.56 12.39 21.46
C LEU A 189 -18.80 12.53 19.96
N HIS A 190 -18.66 11.45 19.21
CA HIS A 190 -19.01 11.43 17.78
C HIS A 190 -20.45 10.97 17.57
N VAL A 191 -21.14 11.59 16.62
CA VAL A 191 -22.49 11.21 16.16
C VAL A 191 -22.41 10.79 14.69
N GLY A 192 -22.93 9.60 14.36
CA GLY A 192 -22.62 8.95 13.09
C GLY A 192 -21.25 8.26 13.16
N ALA A 193 -20.94 7.45 12.14
CA ALA A 193 -19.74 6.61 12.10
C ALA A 193 -18.47 7.41 12.43
N MET A 194 -17.54 6.79 13.17
CA MET A 194 -16.20 7.34 13.34
C MET A 194 -15.44 7.02 12.06
N ASP A 195 -15.37 7.99 11.17
CA ASP A 195 -14.52 7.96 9.99
C ASP A 195 -13.09 8.29 10.43
N GLN A 196 -12.34 7.26 10.85
CA GLN A 196 -10.89 7.38 11.03
C GLN A 196 -10.16 7.25 9.68
N ASP A 197 -10.69 6.43 8.78
CA ASP A 197 -9.96 5.92 7.59
C ASP A 197 -10.30 6.70 6.30
N GLY A 198 -11.18 7.71 6.38
CA GLY A 198 -11.63 8.51 5.24
C GLY A 198 -12.39 7.68 4.18
N MET A 199 -13.12 6.65 4.62
CA MET A 199 -13.58 5.56 3.75
C MET A 199 -14.50 6.03 2.62
N ASP A 200 -14.30 5.46 1.42
CA ASP A 200 -15.25 5.65 0.33
C ASP A 200 -16.64 5.13 0.73
N HIS A 201 -17.67 5.86 0.31
CA HIS A 201 -19.07 5.49 0.53
C HIS A 201 -19.45 4.15 -0.12
N ALA A 202 -18.64 3.64 -1.06
CA ALA A 202 -18.75 2.28 -1.60
C ALA A 202 -18.34 1.20 -0.58
N ALA A 203 -17.17 1.33 0.05
CA ALA A 203 -16.64 0.33 1.02
C ALA A 203 -17.60 0.13 2.19
N HIS A 204 -17.98 1.22 2.87
CA HIS A 204 -18.97 1.19 3.96
C HIS A 204 -20.34 0.62 3.51
N GLY A 205 -20.71 0.76 2.23
CA GLY A 205 -21.89 0.11 1.65
C GLY A 205 -21.75 -1.41 1.55
N MET A 206 -20.61 -1.91 1.10
CA MET A 206 -20.32 -3.33 0.98
C MET A 206 -20.13 -4.02 2.34
N HIS A 207 -19.51 -3.34 3.31
CA HIS A 207 -19.32 -3.86 4.68
C HIS A 207 -20.66 -4.15 5.37
N MET A 208 -21.64 -3.25 5.21
CA MET A 208 -23.01 -3.47 5.67
C MET A 208 -23.70 -4.62 4.92
N ALA A 209 -23.54 -4.70 3.59
CA ALA A 209 -24.16 -5.75 2.77
C ALA A 209 -23.73 -7.17 3.18
N VAL A 210 -22.44 -7.38 3.50
CA VAL A 210 -21.93 -8.67 3.99
C VAL A 210 -22.65 -9.12 5.26
N MET A 211 -22.81 -8.23 6.24
CA MET A 211 -23.51 -8.56 7.49
C MET A 211 -25.04 -8.69 7.30
N GLU A 212 -25.62 -8.06 6.28
CA GLU A 212 -27.02 -8.26 5.86
C GLU A 212 -27.27 -9.61 5.16
N LEU A 213 -26.26 -10.28 4.58
CA LEU A 213 -26.38 -11.67 4.09
C LEU A 213 -26.58 -12.68 5.23
N VAL A 214 -25.97 -12.39 6.39
CA VAL A 214 -25.91 -13.27 7.59
C VAL A 214 -26.60 -12.66 8.82
N PRO A 215 -27.90 -12.33 8.77
CA PRO A 215 -28.59 -11.72 9.89
C PRO A 215 -28.85 -12.74 11.01
N ILE A 216 -28.46 -12.40 12.24
CA ILE A 216 -28.66 -13.21 13.46
C ILE A 216 -30.09 -13.76 13.59
N SER A 217 -31.10 -12.98 13.16
CA SER A 217 -32.51 -13.37 13.20
C SER A 217 -32.92 -14.52 12.28
N GLU A 218 -32.07 -14.92 11.32
CA GLU A 218 -32.31 -16.07 10.43
C GLU A 218 -31.43 -17.29 10.74
N ALA A 219 -30.54 -17.22 11.75
CA ALA A 219 -29.75 -18.36 12.17
C ALA A 219 -30.66 -19.54 12.56
N THR A 220 -30.47 -20.69 11.89
CA THR A 220 -31.19 -21.93 12.19
C THR A 220 -30.48 -22.77 13.23
N HIS A 221 -29.18 -22.57 13.40
CA HIS A 221 -28.35 -23.18 14.43
C HIS A 221 -27.52 -22.10 15.12
N VAL A 222 -27.54 -22.07 16.45
CA VAL A 222 -26.81 -21.08 17.27
C VAL A 222 -25.99 -21.83 18.31
N ALA A 223 -24.69 -21.53 18.39
CA ALA A 223 -23.81 -22.07 19.43
C ALA A 223 -24.13 -21.43 20.80
N VAL A 224 -24.12 -22.23 21.86
CA VAL A 224 -24.52 -21.82 23.23
C VAL A 224 -23.58 -22.32 24.33
N ASN A 225 -22.59 -23.14 23.98
CA ASN A 225 -21.48 -23.55 24.84
C ASN A 225 -20.23 -23.69 23.96
N ASN A 226 -19.05 -23.39 24.51
CA ASN A 226 -17.78 -23.61 23.83
C ASN A 226 -17.51 -25.11 23.68
N GLY A 227 -16.97 -25.56 22.53
CA GLY A 227 -16.65 -26.97 22.29
C GLY A 227 -16.69 -27.41 20.83
N SER A 228 -16.66 -28.72 20.62
CA SER A 228 -16.71 -29.38 19.30
C SER A 228 -17.96 -28.98 18.50
N TRP A 229 -17.79 -28.64 17.23
CA TRP A 229 -18.87 -28.49 16.26
C TRP A 229 -19.73 -29.77 16.16
N PHE A 230 -19.12 -30.93 16.35
CA PHE A 230 -19.75 -32.24 16.26
C PHE A 230 -20.32 -32.77 17.60
N ASP A 231 -20.24 -32.02 18.70
CA ASP A 231 -21.03 -32.31 19.92
C ASP A 231 -22.40 -31.61 19.87
N PRO A 232 -23.53 -32.35 19.92
CA PRO A 232 -24.86 -31.77 20.12
C PRO A 232 -24.99 -30.80 21.29
N ASN A 233 -24.15 -30.89 22.34
CA ASN A 233 -24.20 -29.97 23.49
C ASN A 233 -23.76 -28.54 23.14
N THR A 234 -23.04 -28.34 22.04
CA THR A 234 -22.60 -27.01 21.55
C THR A 234 -23.78 -26.17 21.07
N TRP A 235 -24.86 -26.80 20.59
CA TRP A 235 -25.94 -26.16 19.83
C TRP A 235 -27.26 -26.02 20.60
N ALA A 236 -27.96 -24.89 20.42
CA ALA A 236 -29.13 -24.50 21.21
C ALA A 236 -30.25 -25.56 21.33
N ASP A 237 -30.58 -26.23 20.22
CA ASP A 237 -31.65 -27.25 20.15
C ASP A 237 -31.14 -28.70 20.28
N GLY A 238 -29.82 -28.91 20.41
CA GLY A 238 -29.22 -30.25 20.48
C GLY A 238 -29.12 -30.97 19.12
N GLU A 239 -29.14 -30.24 18.01
CA GLU A 239 -28.93 -30.75 16.66
C GLU A 239 -27.68 -30.08 16.06
N ILE A 240 -26.80 -30.89 15.44
CA ILE A 240 -25.56 -30.42 14.77
C ILE A 240 -25.95 -29.81 13.42
N PRO A 241 -25.35 -28.68 12.99
CA PRO A 241 -25.54 -28.11 11.65
C PRO A 241 -25.40 -29.14 10.54
N GLY A 242 -26.28 -29.05 9.55
CA GLY A 242 -26.28 -29.88 8.36
C GLY A 242 -26.83 -29.16 7.14
N GLU A 243 -27.22 -29.92 6.12
CA GLU A 243 -27.72 -29.42 4.83
C GLU A 243 -28.64 -28.18 4.93
N GLY A 244 -28.19 -27.07 4.35
CA GLY A 244 -28.92 -25.79 4.32
C GLY A 244 -28.96 -25.02 5.64
N ALA A 245 -28.10 -25.35 6.62
CA ALA A 245 -28.03 -24.61 7.88
C ALA A 245 -27.53 -23.16 7.68
N LYS A 246 -28.13 -22.24 8.44
CA LYS A 246 -27.58 -20.91 8.71
C LYS A 246 -27.03 -20.93 10.13
N VAL A 247 -25.72 -20.94 10.28
CA VAL A 247 -25.03 -21.13 11.57
C VAL A 247 -24.59 -19.79 12.14
N LEU A 248 -24.74 -19.61 13.44
CA LEU A 248 -24.18 -18.50 14.20
C LEU A 248 -23.35 -19.02 15.38
N ILE A 249 -22.10 -18.54 15.46
CA ILE A 249 -21.25 -18.61 16.64
C ILE A 249 -21.24 -17.20 17.28
N PRO A 250 -21.93 -16.98 18.41
CA PRO A 250 -22.01 -15.66 19.05
C PRO A 250 -20.70 -15.23 19.71
N GLU A 251 -20.57 -13.92 19.96
CA GLU A 251 -19.54 -13.30 20.80
C GLU A 251 -19.33 -14.07 22.12
N GLY A 252 -18.06 -14.35 22.44
CA GLY A 252 -17.67 -15.09 23.64
C GLY A 252 -17.92 -16.61 23.60
N ILE A 253 -18.32 -17.18 22.46
CA ILE A 253 -18.38 -18.63 22.24
C ILE A 253 -17.25 -19.06 21.28
N GLU A 254 -16.49 -20.07 21.68
CA GLU A 254 -15.42 -20.70 20.89
C GLU A 254 -15.91 -22.06 20.37
N VAL A 255 -15.93 -22.29 19.06
CA VAL A 255 -16.31 -23.58 18.46
C VAL A 255 -15.14 -24.19 17.70
N LEU A 256 -14.77 -25.41 18.08
CA LEU A 256 -13.73 -26.20 17.42
C LEU A 256 -14.34 -27.07 16.32
N TYR A 257 -13.89 -26.91 15.09
CA TYR A 257 -14.21 -27.78 13.97
C TYR A 257 -13.24 -28.98 13.94
N ASP A 258 -13.67 -30.10 14.53
CA ASP A 258 -12.89 -31.33 14.75
C ASP A 258 -13.44 -32.54 13.97
N GLY A 259 -13.53 -32.41 12.64
CA GLY A 259 -13.87 -33.53 11.75
C GLY A 259 -14.29 -33.17 10.32
N GLU A 260 -14.76 -34.17 9.58
CA GLU A 260 -15.19 -34.06 8.17
C GLU A 260 -16.73 -34.01 8.02
N SER A 261 -17.26 -33.03 7.25
CA SER A 261 -18.69 -32.94 6.93
C SER A 261 -18.97 -32.48 5.48
N PRO A 262 -19.25 -33.42 4.56
CA PRO A 262 -19.74 -33.11 3.22
C PRO A 262 -21.27 -32.93 3.24
N VAL A 263 -21.70 -31.81 3.83
CA VAL A 263 -23.09 -31.33 3.87
C VAL A 263 -23.05 -29.83 3.56
N SER A 264 -23.84 -29.36 2.60
CA SER A 264 -23.76 -27.97 2.14
C SER A 264 -24.35 -27.05 3.20
N LEU A 265 -23.51 -26.37 3.98
CA LEU A 265 -23.93 -25.30 4.89
C LEU A 265 -24.28 -24.06 4.07
N PHE A 266 -25.44 -23.43 4.32
CA PHE A 266 -25.84 -22.26 3.55
C PHE A 266 -25.12 -20.99 4.02
N THR A 267 -25.04 -20.75 5.33
CA THR A 267 -24.16 -19.71 5.86
C THR A 267 -23.52 -20.13 7.18
N VAL A 268 -22.31 -19.64 7.43
CA VAL A 268 -21.66 -19.67 8.75
C VAL A 268 -21.29 -18.24 9.12
N ARG A 269 -21.77 -17.76 10.27
CA ARG A 269 -21.41 -16.46 10.84
C ARG A 269 -20.64 -16.64 12.14
N VAL A 270 -19.49 -15.99 12.24
CA VAL A 270 -18.60 -16.00 13.38
C VAL A 270 -18.56 -14.60 13.98
N ASP A 271 -19.24 -14.42 15.12
CA ASP A 271 -19.11 -13.26 16.01
C ASP A 271 -18.27 -13.62 17.27
N GLY A 272 -17.93 -14.90 17.45
CA GLY A 272 -17.02 -15.43 18.48
C GLY A 272 -15.76 -16.02 17.84
N ALA A 273 -15.33 -17.21 18.23
CA ALA A 273 -14.20 -17.89 17.59
C ALA A 273 -14.62 -19.18 16.86
N LEU A 274 -14.07 -19.40 15.66
CA LEU A 274 -14.13 -20.64 14.93
C LEU A 274 -12.72 -21.18 14.71
N ASP A 275 -12.35 -22.19 15.48
CA ASP A 275 -11.02 -22.83 15.42
C ASP A 275 -11.12 -24.14 14.63
N PHE A 276 -10.10 -24.52 13.86
CA PHE A 276 -10.00 -25.83 13.21
C PHE A 276 -8.97 -26.73 13.91
N ALA A 277 -9.26 -28.04 13.96
CA ALA A 277 -8.35 -29.01 14.56
C ALA A 277 -7.02 -29.12 13.78
N THR A 278 -5.91 -29.14 14.52
CA THR A 278 -4.54 -29.14 13.95
C THR A 278 -3.89 -30.54 13.92
N ASP A 279 -4.51 -31.55 14.54
CA ASP A 279 -3.98 -32.91 14.67
C ASP A 279 -4.91 -34.02 14.13
N GLU A 280 -6.09 -33.69 13.59
CA GLU A 280 -6.93 -34.60 12.79
C GLU A 280 -7.61 -33.93 11.59
N ASP A 281 -7.96 -34.73 10.57
CA ASP A 281 -8.45 -34.25 9.27
C ASP A 281 -9.81 -33.53 9.38
N THR A 282 -9.91 -32.38 8.71
CA THR A 282 -11.06 -31.47 8.76
C THR A 282 -11.55 -31.09 7.36
N PHE A 283 -12.86 -31.15 7.15
CA PHE A 283 -13.50 -30.82 5.87
C PHE A 283 -14.83 -30.12 6.12
N MET A 284 -14.95 -28.84 5.72
CA MET A 284 -16.19 -28.06 5.78
C MET A 284 -16.66 -27.77 4.35
N GLU A 285 -17.95 -27.99 4.10
CA GLU A 285 -18.62 -27.61 2.84
C GLU A 285 -19.64 -26.49 3.13
N VAL A 286 -19.44 -25.33 2.49
CA VAL A 286 -20.18 -24.10 2.82
C VAL A 286 -20.39 -23.23 1.58
N ASP A 287 -21.52 -22.54 1.47
CA ASP A 287 -21.68 -21.49 0.46
C ASP A 287 -20.91 -20.23 0.88
N THR A 288 -21.33 -19.60 1.99
CA THR A 288 -20.77 -18.33 2.45
C THR A 288 -20.41 -18.39 3.94
N LEU A 289 -19.12 -18.22 4.26
CA LEU A 289 -18.59 -18.06 5.61
C LEU A 289 -18.24 -16.59 5.85
N VAL A 290 -18.74 -16.01 6.93
CA VAL A 290 -18.54 -14.62 7.33
C VAL A 290 -17.97 -14.57 8.75
N VAL A 291 -16.83 -13.89 8.91
CA VAL A 291 -16.29 -13.49 10.22
C VAL A 291 -16.58 -11.99 10.41
N SER A 292 -17.20 -11.60 11.53
CA SER A 292 -17.46 -10.19 11.83
C SER A 292 -16.30 -9.53 12.56
N GLN A 293 -16.32 -8.20 12.71
CA GLN A 293 -15.21 -7.40 13.27
C GLN A 293 -14.87 -7.67 14.75
N VAL A 294 -15.62 -8.56 15.42
CA VAL A 294 -15.33 -9.02 16.80
C VAL A 294 -15.16 -10.55 16.87
N GLY A 295 -15.15 -11.22 15.72
CA GLY A 295 -14.98 -12.65 15.61
C GLY A 295 -13.64 -13.01 14.98
N ARG A 296 -13.17 -14.24 15.24
CA ARG A 296 -11.89 -14.76 14.76
C ARG A 296 -12.01 -16.12 14.08
N LEU A 297 -11.23 -16.32 13.03
CA LEU A 297 -11.05 -17.61 12.35
C LEU A 297 -9.62 -18.12 12.55
N THR A 298 -9.48 -19.28 13.19
CA THR A 298 -8.17 -19.90 13.48
C THR A 298 -8.02 -21.23 12.74
N ILE A 299 -6.99 -21.40 11.91
CA ILE A 299 -6.64 -22.67 11.24
C ILE A 299 -5.17 -22.99 11.51
N GLY A 300 -4.88 -23.34 12.76
CA GLY A 300 -3.51 -23.39 13.28
C GLY A 300 -2.94 -22.00 13.55
N THR A 301 -1.80 -21.97 14.22
CA THR A 301 -1.09 -20.75 14.65
C THR A 301 0.40 -20.85 14.32
N GLN A 302 1.17 -19.76 14.37
CA GLN A 302 2.63 -19.84 14.13
C GLN A 302 3.34 -20.82 15.09
N ASP A 303 2.89 -20.85 16.34
CA ASP A 303 3.37 -21.75 17.42
C ASP A 303 2.84 -23.21 17.28
N ASN A 304 1.68 -23.40 16.63
CA ASN A 304 1.00 -24.68 16.46
C ASN A 304 0.27 -24.76 15.10
N PRO A 305 1.01 -24.91 13.99
CA PRO A 305 0.42 -25.01 12.65
C PRO A 305 -0.29 -26.35 12.44
N VAL A 306 -1.19 -26.42 11.44
CA VAL A 306 -1.87 -27.65 11.05
C VAL A 306 -0.84 -28.72 10.69
N SER A 307 -0.93 -29.87 11.35
CA SER A 307 0.07 -30.93 11.30
C SER A 307 0.38 -31.36 9.85
N PRO A 308 1.66 -31.56 9.45
CA PRO A 308 2.02 -31.83 8.05
C PRO A 308 1.44 -33.10 7.42
N ASN A 309 0.72 -33.94 8.17
CA ASN A 309 0.05 -35.16 7.67
C ASN A 309 -1.49 -35.12 7.86
N VAL A 310 -2.02 -33.98 8.30
CA VAL A 310 -3.44 -33.65 8.44
C VAL A 310 -3.85 -32.79 7.25
N GLN A 311 -5.12 -32.82 6.84
CA GLN A 311 -5.70 -31.90 5.87
C GLN A 311 -6.79 -31.05 6.53
N THR A 312 -6.81 -29.75 6.23
CA THR A 312 -7.93 -28.85 6.52
C THR A 312 -8.44 -28.24 5.23
N ILE A 313 -9.70 -28.51 4.89
CA ILE A 313 -10.31 -28.06 3.64
C ILE A 313 -11.61 -27.30 3.94
N ILE A 314 -11.68 -26.06 3.43
CA ILE A 314 -12.93 -25.31 3.26
C ILE A 314 -13.30 -25.38 1.78
N GLN A 315 -14.37 -26.11 1.47
CA GLN A 315 -14.93 -26.24 0.13
C GLN A 315 -16.12 -25.30 -0.05
N ILE A 316 -16.00 -24.39 -1.02
CA ILE A 316 -17.06 -23.46 -1.40
C ILE A 316 -18.02 -24.17 -2.37
N ALA A 317 -19.25 -24.43 -1.89
CA ALA A 317 -20.21 -25.35 -2.51
C ALA A 317 -20.88 -24.83 -3.79
N ASP A 318 -21.15 -25.72 -4.76
CA ASP A 318 -21.97 -25.42 -5.94
C ASP A 318 -23.47 -25.53 -5.62
N ASN A 319 -24.01 -24.48 -5.01
CA ASN A 319 -25.47 -24.33 -4.88
C ASN A 319 -26.12 -23.71 -6.14
N GLY A 320 -25.43 -23.68 -7.28
CA GLY A 320 -25.88 -23.05 -8.52
C GLY A 320 -25.74 -21.51 -8.52
N PRO A 321 -26.44 -20.80 -9.43
CA PRO A 321 -26.39 -19.35 -9.55
C PRO A 321 -26.88 -18.62 -8.27
N ILE A 322 -26.20 -17.53 -7.93
CA ILE A 322 -26.51 -16.68 -6.77
C ILE A 322 -27.92 -16.07 -6.89
N ASP A 323 -28.68 -16.07 -5.79
CA ASP A 323 -30.00 -15.46 -5.73
C ASP A 323 -29.89 -13.95 -5.45
N VAL A 324 -30.08 -13.13 -6.49
CA VAL A 324 -30.03 -11.66 -6.42
C VAL A 324 -31.20 -11.02 -5.64
N GLU A 325 -32.21 -11.79 -5.19
CA GLU A 325 -33.17 -11.30 -4.18
C GLU A 325 -32.65 -11.45 -2.74
N TRP A 326 -31.61 -12.27 -2.50
CA TRP A 326 -30.89 -12.39 -1.21
C TRP A 326 -29.58 -11.60 -1.21
N ASP A 327 -28.76 -11.74 -2.26
CA ASP A 327 -27.51 -11.01 -2.44
C ASP A 327 -27.56 -10.10 -3.68
N PRO A 328 -28.02 -8.84 -3.52
CA PRO A 328 -28.02 -7.87 -4.62
C PRO A 328 -26.62 -7.36 -4.99
N THR A 329 -25.56 -7.78 -4.29
CA THR A 329 -24.17 -7.30 -4.45
C THR A 329 -23.21 -8.36 -5.02
N LEU A 330 -23.65 -9.61 -5.15
CA LEU A 330 -22.85 -10.77 -5.56
C LEU A 330 -21.56 -10.94 -4.72
N VAL A 331 -21.61 -10.60 -3.43
CA VAL A 331 -20.49 -10.79 -2.48
C VAL A 331 -20.45 -12.24 -1.97
N SER A 332 -21.59 -12.92 -1.81
CA SER A 332 -21.64 -14.39 -1.82
C SER A 332 -21.18 -14.93 -3.17
N ARG A 333 -20.50 -16.08 -3.26
CA ARG A 333 -20.15 -17.08 -2.23
C ARG A 333 -18.65 -17.11 -1.90
N GLY A 334 -18.23 -17.64 -0.76
CA GLY A 334 -16.82 -17.65 -0.36
C GLY A 334 -16.53 -17.55 1.14
N VAL A 335 -15.27 -17.23 1.46
CA VAL A 335 -14.83 -16.80 2.81
C VAL A 335 -14.68 -15.28 2.78
N ILE A 336 -15.37 -14.60 3.69
CA ILE A 336 -15.37 -13.14 3.83
C ILE A 336 -15.08 -12.82 5.30
N THR A 337 -14.10 -11.98 5.60
CA THR A 337 -13.77 -11.61 7.00
C THR A 337 -13.72 -10.10 7.18
N ASN A 338 -14.20 -9.63 8.33
CA ASN A 338 -14.13 -8.24 8.79
C ASN A 338 -13.26 -8.10 10.07
N GLY A 339 -12.67 -9.21 10.53
CA GLY A 339 -11.99 -9.39 11.81
C GLY A 339 -11.02 -10.57 11.72
N ASP A 340 -10.35 -10.86 12.83
CA ASP A 340 -9.04 -11.53 12.88
C ASP A 340 -8.99 -12.90 12.16
N VAL A 341 -7.91 -13.13 11.42
CA VAL A 341 -7.66 -14.39 10.68
C VAL A 341 -6.25 -14.86 10.95
N GLU A 342 -6.12 -16.05 11.55
CA GLU A 342 -4.84 -16.72 11.74
C GLU A 342 -4.91 -18.11 11.09
N ILE A 343 -4.13 -18.34 10.03
CA ILE A 343 -4.16 -19.58 9.25
C ILE A 343 -2.72 -20.04 9.04
N HIS A 344 -2.28 -21.13 9.68
CA HIS A 344 -0.92 -21.65 9.51
C HIS A 344 -0.94 -23.12 9.08
N GLY A 345 -0.72 -23.33 7.80
CA GLY A 345 -0.38 -24.64 7.25
C GLY A 345 1.04 -25.08 7.65
N ALA A 346 1.39 -26.29 7.24
CA ALA A 346 2.71 -26.85 7.43
C ALA A 346 3.73 -26.20 6.49
N TYR A 347 4.81 -25.67 7.07
CA TYR A 347 5.95 -25.08 6.36
C TYR A 347 6.41 -25.91 5.15
N LYS A 348 6.69 -25.21 4.05
CA LYS A 348 7.16 -25.79 2.79
C LYS A 348 7.81 -24.70 1.93
N ASP A 349 8.98 -24.99 1.36
CA ASP A 349 9.61 -24.14 0.34
C ASP A 349 8.64 -23.93 -0.82
N THR A 350 8.28 -22.69 -1.15
CA THR A 350 7.30 -22.47 -2.22
C THR A 350 7.90 -22.73 -3.59
N PHE A 351 9.13 -22.30 -3.86
CA PHE A 351 9.82 -22.57 -5.13
C PHE A 351 11.34 -22.61 -4.97
N LEU A 352 12.01 -23.24 -5.93
CA LEU A 352 13.48 -23.38 -5.97
C LEU A 352 14.00 -23.32 -7.40
N LYS A 353 15.20 -22.75 -7.57
CA LYS A 353 15.96 -22.76 -8.83
C LYS A 353 16.58 -24.13 -9.10
N VAL A 354 16.68 -24.53 -10.37
CA VAL A 354 17.27 -25.82 -10.78
C VAL A 354 18.79 -25.72 -10.95
N ALA A 355 19.54 -26.67 -10.37
CA ALA A 355 21.01 -26.69 -10.40
C ALA A 355 21.62 -27.11 -11.75
N ALA A 356 20.78 -27.57 -12.68
CA ALA A 356 21.14 -27.93 -14.04
C ALA A 356 19.89 -27.89 -14.93
N ASP A 357 20.06 -27.48 -16.19
CA ASP A 357 19.01 -27.38 -17.20
C ASP A 357 18.26 -28.72 -17.40
N PRO A 358 16.96 -28.82 -17.07
CA PRO A 358 16.14 -30.01 -17.29
C PRO A 358 15.83 -30.22 -18.77
N MET A 359 15.96 -31.44 -19.30
CA MET A 359 15.84 -31.70 -20.74
C MET A 359 14.63 -32.59 -21.08
N ALA A 360 14.14 -32.48 -22.32
CA ALA A 360 12.98 -33.21 -22.80
C ALA A 360 13.18 -34.73 -22.68
N GLY A 361 12.27 -35.39 -21.95
CA GLY A 361 12.34 -36.81 -21.64
C GLY A 361 13.10 -37.17 -20.36
N ASP A 362 13.66 -36.22 -19.61
CA ASP A 362 14.10 -36.47 -18.22
C ASP A 362 12.90 -36.75 -17.31
N THR A 363 13.15 -37.47 -16.20
CA THR A 363 12.12 -37.86 -15.21
C THR A 363 12.47 -37.43 -13.78
N SER A 364 13.45 -36.53 -13.63
CA SER A 364 13.89 -35.99 -12.34
C SER A 364 14.58 -34.64 -12.47
N LEU A 365 14.22 -33.67 -11.61
CA LEU A 365 14.93 -32.41 -11.47
C LEU A 365 16.07 -32.56 -10.46
N THR A 366 17.12 -31.74 -10.61
CA THR A 366 18.12 -31.51 -9.57
C THR A 366 18.05 -30.04 -9.16
N LEU A 367 17.72 -29.78 -7.90
CA LEU A 367 17.52 -28.45 -7.34
C LEU A 367 18.82 -27.92 -6.72
N GLU A 368 18.93 -26.61 -6.51
CA GLU A 368 20.13 -26.02 -5.90
C GLU A 368 20.24 -26.35 -4.40
N SER A 369 19.14 -26.33 -3.68
CA SER A 369 19.02 -26.77 -2.28
C SER A 369 18.35 -28.15 -2.16
N VAL A 370 18.29 -28.70 -0.94
CA VAL A 370 17.39 -29.83 -0.63
C VAL A 370 16.03 -29.23 -0.26
N PRO A 371 14.93 -29.59 -0.93
CA PRO A 371 13.63 -28.98 -0.66
C PRO A 371 13.08 -29.40 0.70
N GLU A 372 12.68 -28.43 1.53
CA GLU A 372 12.02 -28.66 2.82
C GLU A 372 10.48 -28.62 2.69
N GLY A 373 9.79 -29.35 3.56
CA GLY A 373 8.34 -29.57 3.50
C GLY A 373 7.80 -30.45 2.35
N TRP A 374 8.49 -30.50 1.19
CA TRP A 374 8.06 -31.19 -0.04
C TRP A 374 7.80 -32.70 0.14
N ARG A 375 6.78 -33.22 -0.54
CA ARG A 375 6.21 -34.57 -0.33
C ARG A 375 5.89 -35.31 -1.63
N VAL A 376 5.91 -36.64 -1.57
CA VAL A 376 5.39 -37.50 -2.64
C VAL A 376 3.88 -37.30 -2.76
N GLY A 377 3.42 -36.92 -3.94
CA GLY A 377 2.03 -36.53 -4.22
C GLY A 377 1.82 -35.02 -4.40
N ASP A 378 2.79 -34.17 -4.05
CA ASP A 378 2.72 -32.73 -4.31
C ASP A 378 2.63 -32.43 -5.82
N LYS A 379 1.83 -31.43 -6.18
CA LYS A 379 1.84 -30.75 -7.47
C LYS A 379 3.01 -29.77 -7.56
N LEU A 380 3.77 -29.84 -8.64
CA LEU A 380 4.78 -28.87 -9.03
C LEU A 380 4.45 -28.24 -10.38
N VAL A 381 4.91 -27.01 -10.61
CA VAL A 381 5.03 -26.40 -11.94
C VAL A 381 6.50 -26.02 -12.17
N LEU A 382 7.09 -26.54 -13.24
CA LEU A 382 8.42 -26.15 -13.74
C LEU A 382 8.24 -25.04 -14.78
N THR A 383 8.93 -23.91 -14.64
CA THR A 383 8.81 -22.77 -15.57
C THR A 383 9.28 -23.12 -16.97
N GLY A 384 8.50 -22.74 -17.98
CA GLY A 384 8.97 -22.66 -19.37
C GLY A 384 10.09 -21.64 -19.52
N THR A 385 10.97 -21.83 -20.51
CA THR A 385 12.21 -21.04 -20.63
C THR A 385 12.33 -20.26 -21.93
N HIS A 386 11.64 -20.64 -23.00
CA HIS A 386 11.65 -19.90 -24.27
C HIS A 386 10.36 -19.12 -24.50
N LEU A 387 10.46 -17.95 -25.12
CA LEU A 387 9.31 -17.16 -25.55
C LEU A 387 8.60 -17.84 -26.73
N THR A 388 7.27 -17.98 -26.68
CA THR A 388 6.48 -18.65 -27.72
C THR A 388 5.79 -17.66 -28.68
N GLU A 389 5.06 -18.15 -29.70
CA GLU A 389 4.33 -17.28 -30.64
C GLU A 389 2.99 -16.82 -30.03
N THR A 390 2.83 -15.51 -29.81
CA THR A 390 1.62 -14.92 -29.22
C THR A 390 0.45 -14.84 -30.21
N ILE A 391 -0.71 -15.40 -29.83
CA ILE A 391 -1.88 -15.54 -30.72
C ILE A 391 -3.03 -14.63 -30.25
N GLY A 392 -3.02 -13.38 -30.73
CA GLY A 392 -4.10 -12.41 -30.55
C GLY A 392 -3.86 -11.14 -31.38
N GLN A 393 -4.92 -10.48 -31.87
CA GLN A 393 -4.79 -9.25 -32.71
C GLN A 393 -5.91 -8.21 -32.51
N ASP A 394 -7.08 -8.56 -31.96
CA ASP A 394 -8.08 -7.59 -31.48
C ASP A 394 -7.86 -7.39 -29.97
N PRO A 395 -7.74 -6.14 -29.45
CA PRO A 395 -7.47 -5.91 -28.03
C PRO A 395 -8.57 -6.42 -27.08
N ASN A 396 -9.73 -6.81 -27.60
CA ASN A 396 -10.82 -7.43 -26.84
C ASN A 396 -10.80 -8.97 -26.89
N GLU A 397 -9.88 -9.57 -27.64
CA GLU A 397 -9.68 -11.03 -27.70
C GLU A 397 -8.61 -11.47 -26.70
N ALA A 398 -8.81 -12.68 -26.16
CA ALA A 398 -7.84 -13.39 -25.35
C ALA A 398 -6.55 -13.69 -26.13
N MET A 399 -5.39 -13.38 -25.54
CA MET A 399 -4.09 -13.92 -25.95
C MET A 399 -3.93 -15.32 -25.34
N ILE A 400 -4.47 -16.32 -26.04
CA ILE A 400 -4.25 -17.73 -25.67
C ILE A 400 -2.92 -18.16 -26.30
N ASN A 401 -1.88 -18.17 -25.48
CA ASN A 401 -0.52 -18.54 -25.88
C ASN A 401 -0.22 -19.94 -25.32
N GLU A 402 0.42 -20.80 -26.11
CA GLU A 402 1.00 -22.04 -25.60
C GLU A 402 2.28 -21.67 -24.82
N THR A 403 2.50 -22.26 -23.64
CA THR A 403 3.72 -22.07 -22.84
C THR A 403 4.46 -23.39 -22.67
N GLU A 404 5.74 -23.31 -22.31
CA GLU A 404 6.57 -24.48 -22.00
C GLU A 404 6.50 -24.88 -20.51
N ASP A 405 5.59 -24.28 -19.72
CA ASP A 405 5.43 -24.60 -18.30
C ASP A 405 4.90 -26.03 -18.11
N GLU A 406 5.53 -26.80 -17.22
CA GLU A 406 5.23 -28.22 -17.04
C GLU A 406 4.67 -28.53 -15.65
N GLU A 407 3.39 -28.94 -15.60
CA GLU A 407 2.75 -29.52 -14.41
C GLU A 407 3.24 -30.95 -14.17
N LEU A 408 3.71 -31.23 -12.96
CA LEU A 408 4.38 -32.49 -12.57
C LEU A 408 3.90 -32.95 -11.17
N ILE A 409 3.84 -34.26 -10.92
CA ILE A 409 3.50 -34.80 -9.59
C ILE A 409 4.71 -35.55 -9.00
N ILE A 410 5.13 -35.20 -7.79
CA ILE A 410 6.29 -35.83 -7.14
C ILE A 410 6.04 -37.33 -6.88
N THR A 411 6.91 -38.19 -7.41
CA THR A 411 6.91 -39.64 -7.15
C THR A 411 7.97 -40.09 -6.14
N SER A 412 9.12 -39.41 -6.04
CA SER A 412 10.12 -39.63 -4.97
C SER A 412 11.17 -38.53 -4.86
N ILE A 413 11.57 -38.22 -3.63
CA ILE A 413 12.62 -37.23 -3.29
C ILE A 413 13.85 -37.97 -2.72
N SER A 414 15.06 -37.53 -3.07
CA SER A 414 16.32 -38.16 -2.64
C SER A 414 17.43 -37.12 -2.45
N GLY A 415 17.31 -36.28 -1.42
CA GLY A 415 18.10 -35.05 -1.31
C GLY A 415 17.56 -34.01 -2.29
N ASN A 416 18.43 -33.24 -2.94
CA ASN A 416 18.07 -32.24 -3.94
C ASN A 416 17.63 -32.84 -5.30
N VAL A 417 17.28 -34.13 -5.36
CA VAL A 417 16.80 -34.78 -6.58
C VAL A 417 15.34 -35.20 -6.40
N VAL A 418 14.46 -34.62 -7.21
CA VAL A 418 13.01 -34.83 -7.19
C VAL A 418 12.60 -35.55 -8.46
N ASN A 419 11.98 -36.72 -8.33
CA ASN A 419 11.47 -37.52 -9.44
C ASN A 419 9.97 -37.30 -9.54
N PHE A 420 9.43 -37.24 -10.76
CA PHE A 420 8.01 -36.98 -11.04
C PHE A 420 7.34 -38.15 -11.79
N ASP A 421 6.10 -37.99 -12.24
CA ASP A 421 5.21 -39.08 -12.68
C ASP A 421 5.30 -39.44 -14.16
N ARG A 422 5.75 -38.48 -14.97
CA ARG A 422 5.91 -38.55 -16.43
C ARG A 422 7.32 -38.08 -16.85
N PRO A 423 7.75 -38.25 -18.11
CA PRO A 423 8.88 -37.49 -18.64
C PRO A 423 8.47 -36.05 -18.94
N LEU A 424 9.45 -35.13 -18.95
CA LEU A 424 9.30 -33.79 -19.52
C LEU A 424 8.98 -33.87 -21.03
N GLU A 425 8.19 -32.92 -21.52
CA GLU A 425 7.91 -32.71 -22.94
C GLU A 425 8.85 -31.65 -23.56
N PHE A 426 9.30 -30.66 -22.77
CA PHE A 426 10.13 -29.53 -23.24
C PHE A 426 11.59 -29.60 -22.76
N ASP A 427 12.45 -28.84 -23.45
CA ASP A 427 13.86 -28.62 -23.09
C ASP A 427 13.95 -27.26 -22.36
N HIS A 428 14.26 -27.27 -21.06
CA HIS A 428 14.22 -26.09 -20.18
C HIS A 428 15.61 -25.47 -19.94
N GLU A 429 16.40 -25.23 -21.00
CA GLU A 429 17.67 -24.52 -20.85
C GLU A 429 17.51 -23.01 -20.62
N GLY A 430 18.37 -22.47 -19.74
CA GLY A 430 18.57 -21.02 -19.66
C GLY A 430 19.22 -20.48 -20.92
N ALA A 431 18.86 -19.24 -21.31
CA ALA A 431 19.47 -18.52 -22.43
C ALA A 431 21.01 -18.36 -22.30
N ARG A 432 21.52 -18.48 -21.07
CA ARG A 432 22.94 -18.63 -20.74
C ARG A 432 23.14 -19.74 -19.70
N SER A 433 24.38 -20.20 -19.54
CA SER A 433 24.73 -21.29 -18.61
C SER A 433 24.40 -21.04 -17.14
N ASP A 434 24.30 -19.76 -16.78
CA ASP A 434 24.12 -19.17 -15.46
C ASP A 434 22.65 -18.82 -15.16
N LEU A 435 21.82 -18.64 -16.19
CA LEU A 435 20.38 -18.46 -16.08
C LEU A 435 19.70 -19.83 -16.01
N LYS A 436 18.64 -20.01 -15.19
CA LYS A 436 18.06 -21.33 -14.88
C LYS A 436 16.57 -21.25 -14.63
N ALA A 437 15.85 -22.31 -15.02
CA ALA A 437 14.44 -22.48 -14.70
C ALA A 437 14.19 -22.57 -13.17
N TYR A 438 12.97 -22.24 -12.77
CA TYR A 438 12.47 -22.43 -11.41
C TYR A 438 11.40 -23.53 -11.38
N VAL A 439 11.21 -24.15 -10.22
CA VAL A 439 10.11 -25.07 -9.98
C VAL A 439 9.40 -24.72 -8.67
N ALA A 440 8.10 -24.46 -8.77
CA ALA A 440 7.23 -24.07 -7.67
C ALA A 440 6.29 -25.20 -7.25
N ASN A 441 5.95 -25.27 -5.97
CA ASN A 441 5.11 -26.28 -5.34
C ASN A 441 3.80 -25.65 -4.86
N TYR A 442 2.67 -26.16 -5.37
CA TYR A 442 1.34 -25.57 -5.17
C TYR A 442 0.43 -26.39 -4.26
N THR A 443 0.95 -27.47 -3.65
CA THR A 443 0.18 -28.25 -2.70
C THR A 443 0.41 -27.71 -1.29
N ARG A 444 -0.66 -27.42 -0.56
CA ARG A 444 -0.61 -27.17 0.89
C ARG A 444 -1.54 -28.14 1.62
N ASN A 445 -1.44 -28.16 2.95
CA ASN A 445 -2.28 -29.00 3.80
C ASN A 445 -3.48 -28.26 4.42
N VAL A 446 -3.46 -26.93 4.40
CA VAL A 446 -4.66 -26.09 4.56
C VAL A 446 -5.08 -25.59 3.17
N ARG A 447 -6.37 -25.65 2.86
CA ARG A 447 -6.88 -25.25 1.54
C ARG A 447 -8.28 -24.62 1.60
N VAL A 448 -8.47 -23.57 0.81
CA VAL A 448 -9.80 -23.12 0.37
C VAL A 448 -9.96 -23.44 -1.12
N GLN A 449 -11.07 -24.06 -1.52
CA GLN A 449 -11.30 -24.47 -2.92
C GLN A 449 -12.76 -24.35 -3.36
N THR A 450 -13.02 -24.18 -4.66
CA THR A 450 -14.38 -24.26 -5.24
C THR A 450 -14.79 -25.71 -5.55
N GLU A 451 -16.03 -26.11 -5.26
CA GLU A 451 -16.59 -27.40 -5.68
C GLU A 451 -16.74 -27.51 -7.21
N ASN A 452 -16.40 -28.67 -7.80
CA ASN A 452 -16.62 -29.01 -9.21
C ASN A 452 -16.05 -28.00 -10.25
N ALA A 453 -15.01 -27.26 -9.89
CA ALA A 453 -14.61 -26.04 -10.59
C ALA A 453 -14.18 -26.19 -12.07
N ASP A 454 -13.84 -27.41 -12.52
CA ASP A 454 -13.60 -27.77 -13.93
C ASP A 454 -14.86 -27.65 -14.81
N ASP A 455 -16.03 -28.02 -14.27
CA ASP A 455 -17.32 -28.03 -14.97
C ASP A 455 -18.19 -26.79 -14.63
N LEU A 456 -17.77 -25.98 -13.64
CA LEU A 456 -18.53 -24.86 -13.08
C LEU A 456 -18.35 -23.55 -13.88
N PRO A 457 -19.42 -22.79 -14.20
CA PRO A 457 -19.29 -21.46 -14.77
C PRO A 457 -18.62 -20.47 -13.80
N VAL A 458 -17.66 -19.68 -14.30
CA VAL A 458 -16.85 -18.71 -13.52
C VAL A 458 -17.66 -17.92 -12.50
N TYR A 459 -18.78 -17.31 -12.91
CA TYR A 459 -19.63 -16.47 -12.04
C TYR A 459 -20.25 -17.20 -10.82
N GLN A 460 -20.11 -18.52 -10.70
CA GLN A 460 -20.60 -19.33 -9.57
C GLN A 460 -19.47 -19.80 -8.62
N ARG A 461 -18.19 -19.51 -8.95
CA ARG A 461 -17.02 -19.89 -8.15
C ARG A 461 -16.96 -19.16 -6.81
N GLY A 462 -16.28 -19.79 -5.84
CA GLY A 462 -15.93 -19.16 -4.57
C GLY A 462 -14.92 -18.03 -4.73
N HIS A 463 -14.71 -17.26 -3.67
CA HIS A 463 -13.67 -16.24 -3.57
C HIS A 463 -13.22 -16.11 -2.11
N VAL A 464 -12.08 -15.47 -1.85
CA VAL A 464 -11.63 -15.13 -0.49
C VAL A 464 -11.36 -13.64 -0.41
N MET A 465 -11.89 -13.01 0.64
CA MET A 465 -11.86 -11.57 0.86
C MET A 465 -11.67 -11.28 2.34
N LEU A 466 -10.52 -10.70 2.68
CA LEU A 466 -10.14 -10.30 4.03
C LEU A 466 -10.24 -8.77 4.10
N MET A 467 -10.93 -8.22 5.09
CA MET A 467 -11.30 -6.80 5.14
C MET A 467 -11.20 -6.21 6.55
N MET A 468 -10.96 -4.89 6.65
CA MET A 468 -11.06 -4.07 7.88
C MET A 468 -10.21 -4.48 9.10
N SER A 469 -9.38 -5.51 8.97
CA SER A 469 -8.55 -6.05 10.04
C SER A 469 -7.11 -6.12 9.54
N ASP A 470 -6.24 -5.45 10.27
CA ASP A 470 -4.77 -5.51 10.20
C ASP A 470 -4.25 -6.84 10.79
N ASP A 471 -4.93 -7.37 11.84
CA ASP A 471 -4.72 -8.70 12.45
C ASP A 471 -5.04 -9.90 11.50
N ILE A 472 -4.30 -9.99 10.39
CA ILE A 472 -4.40 -11.03 9.36
C ILE A 472 -3.03 -11.70 9.17
N ASP A 473 -2.92 -12.97 9.53
CA ASP A 473 -1.77 -13.81 9.20
C ASP A 473 -2.22 -15.11 8.52
N VAL A 474 -1.85 -15.28 7.25
CA VAL A 474 -2.18 -16.44 6.43
C VAL A 474 -0.90 -17.02 5.84
N ARG A 475 -0.51 -18.19 6.35
CA ARG A 475 0.71 -18.89 5.96
C ARG A 475 0.49 -20.31 5.46
N TYR A 476 1.22 -20.65 4.40
CA TYR A 476 1.28 -22.00 3.83
C TYR A 476 -0.11 -22.60 3.51
N ALA A 477 -1.04 -21.81 2.98
CA ALA A 477 -2.37 -22.22 2.53
C ALA A 477 -2.54 -22.24 0.99
N GLU A 478 -3.37 -23.14 0.48
CA GLU A 478 -3.66 -23.32 -0.96
C GLU A 478 -5.04 -22.74 -1.31
N PHE A 479 -5.08 -21.89 -2.34
CA PHE A 479 -6.28 -21.23 -2.85
C PHE A 479 -6.55 -21.73 -4.28
N LEU A 480 -7.42 -22.74 -4.40
CA LEU A 480 -7.56 -23.56 -5.61
C LEU A 480 -8.89 -23.27 -6.33
N ASP A 481 -8.81 -22.84 -7.58
CA ASP A 481 -9.95 -22.54 -8.45
C ASP A 481 -10.94 -21.53 -7.84
N LEU A 482 -10.40 -20.56 -7.10
CA LEU A 482 -11.12 -19.44 -6.50
C LEU A 482 -11.04 -18.19 -7.38
N GLY A 483 -11.96 -17.25 -7.13
CA GLY A 483 -12.21 -16.06 -7.93
C GLY A 483 -13.36 -16.28 -8.92
N ARG A 484 -14.19 -15.24 -9.09
CA ARG A 484 -15.28 -15.16 -10.08
C ARG A 484 -15.36 -13.83 -10.85
N THR A 485 -14.56 -12.83 -10.52
CA THR A 485 -14.35 -11.65 -11.38
C THR A 485 -13.55 -12.09 -12.61
N ASP A 486 -14.22 -12.19 -13.76
CA ASP A 486 -13.65 -12.62 -15.04
C ASP A 486 -12.90 -11.44 -15.69
N LYS A 487 -11.57 -11.42 -15.60
CA LYS A 487 -10.73 -10.35 -16.20
C LYS A 487 -10.55 -10.54 -17.72
N SER A 488 -10.98 -11.66 -18.32
CA SER A 488 -11.07 -11.81 -19.78
C SER A 488 -12.18 -10.93 -20.37
N HIS A 489 -13.16 -10.58 -19.55
CA HIS A 489 -14.18 -9.58 -19.83
C HIS A 489 -13.92 -8.31 -19.01
N ARG A 490 -14.68 -7.25 -19.27
CA ARG A 490 -14.60 -6.01 -18.46
C ARG A 490 -15.36 -6.26 -17.16
N ALA A 491 -14.74 -5.94 -16.02
CA ALA A 491 -15.39 -5.96 -14.72
C ALA A 491 -16.01 -4.59 -14.42
N PHE A 492 -16.99 -4.58 -13.52
CA PHE A 492 -17.75 -3.38 -13.15
C PHE A 492 -17.92 -3.27 -11.64
N ASP A 493 -17.95 -2.05 -11.14
CA ASP A 493 -18.44 -1.72 -9.81
C ASP A 493 -19.97 -1.92 -9.81
N VAL A 494 -20.56 -2.41 -8.70
CA VAL A 494 -21.96 -2.88 -8.72
C VAL A 494 -22.96 -1.72 -8.83
N GLU A 495 -22.55 -0.54 -8.38
CA GLU A 495 -23.24 0.75 -8.46
C GLU A 495 -23.42 1.24 -9.90
N ASP A 496 -22.53 0.84 -10.81
CA ASP A 496 -22.49 1.26 -12.21
C ASP A 496 -23.43 0.40 -13.10
N LEU A 497 -24.07 -0.64 -12.54
CA LEU A 497 -24.96 -1.56 -13.23
C LEU A 497 -26.43 -1.10 -13.21
N ASP A 498 -27.01 -0.89 -14.41
CA ASP A 498 -28.45 -0.61 -14.62
C ASP A 498 -29.37 -1.68 -14.00
N THR A 499 -28.87 -2.91 -13.81
CA THR A 499 -29.53 -4.08 -13.19
C THR A 499 -28.47 -5.15 -12.89
N VAL A 500 -28.49 -5.74 -11.68
CA VAL A 500 -27.67 -6.89 -11.31
C VAL A 500 -28.42 -8.20 -11.64
N GLU A 501 -27.77 -9.08 -12.39
CA GLU A 501 -28.19 -10.46 -12.70
C GLU A 501 -27.11 -11.43 -12.17
N SER A 502 -27.43 -12.72 -11.96
CA SER A 502 -26.50 -13.68 -11.33
C SER A 502 -25.20 -13.97 -12.11
N ASP A 503 -25.11 -13.55 -13.37
CA ASP A 503 -23.93 -13.64 -14.24
C ASP A 503 -23.25 -12.28 -14.51
N SER A 504 -23.48 -11.28 -13.64
CA SER A 504 -22.83 -9.96 -13.72
C SER A 504 -21.36 -10.03 -13.29
N ASN A 505 -20.47 -9.50 -14.12
CA ASN A 505 -19.03 -9.47 -13.85
C ASN A 505 -18.65 -8.31 -12.92
N VAL A 506 -18.89 -8.48 -11.61
CA VAL A 506 -18.56 -7.50 -10.57
C VAL A 506 -17.07 -7.63 -10.17
N LYS A 507 -16.41 -6.51 -9.84
CA LYS A 507 -15.02 -6.47 -9.33
C LYS A 507 -14.87 -7.14 -7.94
N ALA A 508 -13.64 -7.14 -7.43
CA ALA A 508 -13.26 -7.57 -6.07
C ALA A 508 -13.47 -9.05 -5.73
N ARG A 509 -14.06 -9.88 -6.60
CA ARG A 509 -14.30 -11.31 -6.34
C ARG A 509 -13.12 -12.15 -6.87
N TYR A 510 -11.94 -11.95 -6.29
CA TYR A 510 -10.66 -12.54 -6.72
C TYR A 510 -10.28 -13.81 -5.93
N SER A 511 -9.12 -14.41 -6.21
CA SER A 511 -8.74 -15.69 -5.56
C SER A 511 -8.44 -15.49 -4.07
N LEU A 512 -7.58 -14.50 -3.75
CA LEU A 512 -7.31 -13.98 -2.42
C LEU A 512 -7.18 -12.46 -2.49
N HIS A 513 -7.96 -11.74 -1.69
CA HIS A 513 -8.07 -10.28 -1.74
C HIS A 513 -7.97 -9.67 -0.32
N LEU A 514 -6.98 -8.82 -0.10
CA LEU A 514 -6.82 -7.94 1.06
C LEU A 514 -7.47 -6.58 0.72
N HIS A 515 -8.44 -6.13 1.51
CA HIS A 515 -9.33 -5.02 1.13
C HIS A 515 -9.59 -4.06 2.30
N HIS A 516 -8.93 -2.90 2.28
CA HIS A 516 -8.96 -1.90 3.35
C HIS A 516 -8.48 -2.45 4.71
N LEU A 517 -7.23 -2.93 4.79
CA LEU A 517 -6.60 -3.41 6.03
C LEU A 517 -5.73 -2.33 6.71
N GLY A 518 -6.03 -1.06 6.45
CA GLY A 518 -5.26 0.08 6.94
C GLY A 518 -4.02 0.37 6.08
N VAL A 519 -3.84 1.64 5.68
CA VAL A 519 -2.55 2.17 5.19
C VAL A 519 -1.93 3.15 6.18
N ASP A 520 -2.66 3.49 7.24
CA ASP A 520 -2.26 4.50 8.23
C ASP A 520 -1.60 3.88 9.49
N ASP A 521 -1.48 2.54 9.53
CA ASP A 521 -0.60 1.80 10.44
C ASP A 521 0.49 1.07 9.61
N PRO A 522 1.71 1.63 9.53
CA PRO A 522 2.83 1.00 8.82
C PRO A 522 3.51 -0.10 9.65
N GLU A 523 3.28 -0.18 10.96
CA GLU A 523 3.95 -1.10 11.89
C GLU A 523 3.24 -2.47 11.98
N ASN A 524 1.94 -2.54 11.67
CA ASN A 524 1.15 -3.78 11.68
C ASN A 524 0.70 -4.22 10.25
N PRO A 525 1.60 -4.73 9.39
CA PRO A 525 1.25 -5.20 8.05
C PRO A 525 0.51 -6.54 8.05
N ALA A 526 -0.50 -6.68 7.19
CA ALA A 526 -1.15 -7.98 6.95
C ALA A 526 -0.18 -8.99 6.31
N MET A 527 -0.10 -10.19 6.88
CA MET A 527 0.92 -11.19 6.53
C MET A 527 0.38 -12.29 5.61
N LEU A 528 0.95 -12.41 4.41
CA LEU A 528 0.69 -13.51 3.47
C LEU A 528 2.00 -14.24 3.16
N VAL A 529 2.29 -15.36 3.83
CA VAL A 529 3.59 -16.05 3.73
C VAL A 529 3.49 -17.48 3.16
N GLY A 530 4.21 -17.80 2.09
CA GLY A 530 4.37 -19.20 1.65
C GLY A 530 3.12 -19.82 1.00
N ASN A 531 2.11 -19.04 0.62
CA ASN A 531 0.83 -19.53 0.10
C ASN A 531 0.91 -19.93 -1.38
N SER A 532 -0.16 -20.53 -1.91
CA SER A 532 -0.25 -20.84 -3.35
C SER A 532 -1.65 -20.68 -3.94
N VAL A 533 -1.79 -19.81 -4.95
CA VAL A 533 -2.98 -19.63 -5.79
C VAL A 533 -2.85 -20.42 -7.09
N TRP A 534 -3.91 -21.13 -7.50
CA TRP A 534 -3.98 -21.87 -8.76
C TRP A 534 -5.33 -21.65 -9.46
N GLY A 535 -5.31 -21.26 -10.74
CA GLY A 535 -6.49 -21.29 -11.63
C GLY A 535 -7.49 -20.15 -11.41
N SER A 536 -7.03 -18.92 -11.20
CA SER A 536 -7.93 -17.77 -11.01
C SER A 536 -8.45 -17.23 -12.36
N PRO A 537 -9.77 -17.07 -12.56
CA PRO A 537 -10.35 -16.45 -13.76
C PRO A 537 -10.23 -14.91 -13.75
N GLY A 538 -9.66 -14.37 -12.67
CA GLY A 538 -9.21 -12.99 -12.57
C GLY A 538 -7.85 -12.97 -11.86
N TRP A 539 -7.62 -11.92 -11.10
CA TRP A 539 -6.37 -11.77 -10.37
C TRP A 539 -6.16 -12.85 -9.30
N GLY A 540 -4.90 -13.20 -9.06
CA GLY A 540 -4.51 -14.17 -8.04
C GLY A 540 -4.53 -13.56 -6.64
N TYR A 541 -3.44 -12.88 -6.29
CA TYR A 541 -3.29 -12.09 -5.07
C TYR A 541 -3.65 -10.64 -5.35
N VAL A 542 -4.49 -10.06 -4.51
CA VAL A 542 -4.93 -8.66 -4.64
C VAL A 542 -4.74 -7.93 -3.34
N HIS A 543 -4.02 -6.83 -3.44
CA HIS A 543 -3.66 -5.88 -2.41
C HIS A 543 -4.41 -4.59 -2.74
N HIS A 544 -5.33 -4.16 -1.88
CA HIS A 544 -6.21 -3.01 -2.14
C HIS A 544 -6.35 -2.16 -0.87
N ASP A 545 -5.94 -0.89 -0.94
CA ASP A 545 -6.04 0.09 0.16
C ASP A 545 -5.49 -0.45 1.51
N SER A 546 -4.33 -1.13 1.50
CA SER A 546 -3.78 -1.83 2.67
C SER A 546 -2.26 -1.72 2.80
N ASN A 547 -1.76 -2.03 4.01
CA ASN A 547 -0.38 -2.39 4.32
C ASN A 547 -0.26 -3.92 4.37
N ALA A 548 0.67 -4.52 3.62
CA ALA A 548 0.86 -5.97 3.65
C ALA A 548 2.27 -6.44 3.26
N ILE A 549 2.71 -7.53 3.89
CA ILE A 549 3.90 -8.29 3.46
C ILE A 549 3.45 -9.58 2.78
N LEU A 550 3.74 -9.68 1.48
CA LEU A 550 3.56 -10.90 0.68
C LEU A 550 4.94 -11.53 0.50
N ALA A 551 5.22 -12.61 1.23
CA ALA A 551 6.48 -13.33 1.16
C ALA A 551 6.30 -14.78 0.68
N ASP A 552 7.24 -15.31 -0.11
CA ASP A 552 7.27 -16.73 -0.52
C ASP A 552 5.98 -17.25 -1.21
N ASN A 553 5.14 -16.41 -1.82
CA ASN A 553 3.87 -16.87 -2.42
C ASN A 553 4.04 -17.37 -3.86
N ALA A 554 3.15 -18.27 -4.31
CA ALA A 554 3.10 -18.74 -5.70
C ALA A 554 1.74 -18.52 -6.37
N ALA A 555 1.72 -17.90 -7.56
CA ALA A 555 0.56 -17.84 -8.44
C ALA A 555 0.76 -18.73 -9.68
N TYR A 556 -0.28 -19.43 -10.14
CA TYR A 556 -0.30 -20.15 -11.42
C TYR A 556 -1.65 -20.09 -12.13
N ASP A 557 -1.60 -19.96 -13.46
CA ASP A 557 -2.74 -19.95 -14.39
C ASP A 557 -3.82 -18.91 -13.98
N THR A 558 -3.38 -17.66 -13.81
CA THR A 558 -4.21 -16.51 -13.38
C THR A 558 -4.55 -15.59 -14.55
N TRP A 559 -5.79 -15.12 -14.65
CA TRP A 559 -6.19 -14.19 -15.70
C TRP A 559 -5.94 -12.72 -15.33
N GLY A 560 -5.38 -11.97 -16.27
CA GLY A 560 -5.15 -10.54 -16.16
C GLY A 560 -3.87 -10.24 -15.40
N ALA A 561 -3.75 -10.73 -14.15
CA ALA A 561 -2.52 -10.62 -13.38
C ALA A 561 -2.36 -11.66 -12.25
N GLY A 562 -1.11 -11.94 -11.86
CA GLY A 562 -0.76 -12.83 -10.75
C GLY A 562 -0.87 -12.16 -9.38
N PHE A 563 -0.17 -11.04 -9.22
CA PHE A 563 -0.13 -10.18 -8.04
C PHE A 563 -0.51 -8.74 -8.44
N VAL A 564 -1.33 -8.06 -7.63
CA VAL A 564 -1.86 -6.72 -7.95
C VAL A 564 -1.95 -5.83 -6.72
N ALA A 565 -1.38 -4.63 -6.80
CA ALA A 565 -1.78 -3.46 -6.01
C ALA A 565 -2.80 -2.65 -6.85
N GLU A 566 -4.06 -2.56 -6.41
CA GLU A 566 -5.21 -2.15 -7.26
C GLU A 566 -5.42 -0.62 -7.33
N THR A 567 -5.34 0.09 -6.21
CA THR A 567 -5.63 1.53 -6.12
C THR A 567 -4.39 2.39 -6.30
N GLY A 568 -3.27 1.97 -5.73
CA GLY A 568 -1.95 2.60 -5.80
C GLY A 568 -1.54 3.39 -4.57
N ASN A 569 -2.33 3.32 -3.50
CA ASN A 569 -2.03 3.80 -2.16
C ASN A 569 -1.45 2.70 -1.24
N GLU A 570 -1.36 1.46 -1.72
CA GLU A 570 -0.87 0.32 -0.94
C GLU A 570 0.60 0.48 -0.58
N ILE A 571 0.96 -0.03 0.61
CA ILE A 571 2.31 0.01 1.18
C ILE A 571 2.73 -1.38 1.66
N GLY A 572 4.02 -1.57 1.94
CA GLY A 572 4.57 -2.85 2.40
C GLY A 572 5.39 -3.56 1.32
N ARG A 573 5.58 -4.87 1.45
CA ARG A 573 6.71 -5.58 0.82
C ARG A 573 6.29 -6.86 0.10
N TRP A 574 6.68 -7.00 -1.16
CA TRP A 574 6.53 -8.23 -1.95
C TRP A 574 7.90 -8.87 -2.12
N VAL A 575 8.19 -9.90 -1.31
CA VAL A 575 9.52 -10.51 -1.16
C VAL A 575 9.52 -11.96 -1.63
N HIS A 576 10.41 -12.32 -2.54
CA HIS A 576 10.64 -13.69 -3.00
C HIS A 576 9.34 -14.43 -3.38
N ASN A 577 8.45 -13.79 -4.16
CA ASN A 577 7.23 -14.44 -4.69
C ASN A 577 7.47 -14.94 -6.13
N ILE A 578 6.71 -15.95 -6.57
CA ILE A 578 6.73 -16.44 -7.95
C ILE A 578 5.34 -16.35 -8.60
N SER A 579 5.30 -15.84 -9.83
CA SER A 579 4.14 -15.94 -10.71
C SER A 579 4.54 -16.69 -11.97
N ILE A 580 3.78 -17.74 -12.29
CA ILE A 580 3.98 -18.55 -13.49
C ILE A 580 2.69 -18.50 -14.31
N ARG A 581 2.80 -18.20 -15.61
CA ARG A 581 1.69 -18.27 -16.57
C ARG A 581 0.51 -17.36 -16.21
N THR A 582 0.66 -16.08 -16.54
CA THR A 582 -0.46 -15.14 -16.57
C THR A 582 -1.04 -15.01 -17.98
N VAL A 583 -2.36 -14.99 -18.10
CA VAL A 583 -3.07 -14.95 -19.39
C VAL A 583 -3.83 -13.64 -19.54
N GLY A 584 -3.77 -13.01 -20.71
CA GLY A 584 -4.23 -11.63 -20.92
C GLY A 584 -5.19 -11.44 -22.09
N THR A 585 -5.77 -10.24 -22.19
CA THR A 585 -6.31 -9.73 -23.45
C THR A 585 -5.17 -9.16 -24.32
N ALA A 586 -5.38 -9.02 -25.63
CA ALA A 586 -4.40 -8.38 -26.52
C ALA A 586 -4.36 -6.83 -26.40
N ALA A 587 -4.91 -6.27 -25.32
CA ALA A 587 -4.77 -4.86 -24.97
C ALA A 587 -3.42 -4.64 -24.27
N ALA A 588 -2.68 -3.60 -24.65
CA ALA A 588 -1.50 -3.19 -23.87
C ALA A 588 -1.94 -2.58 -22.52
N PRO A 589 -1.15 -2.68 -21.43
CA PRO A 589 -1.45 -2.07 -20.12
C PRO A 589 -1.97 -0.63 -20.14
N LYS A 590 -1.49 0.17 -21.10
CA LYS A 590 -1.86 1.57 -21.34
C LYS A 590 -3.11 1.75 -22.24
N TRP A 591 -4.00 0.77 -22.34
CA TRP A 591 -5.20 0.85 -23.18
C TRP A 591 -6.22 1.86 -22.61
N PHE A 592 -6.61 2.83 -23.44
CA PHE A 592 -7.34 4.01 -22.98
C PHE A 592 -8.75 3.69 -22.43
N GLU A 593 -9.40 2.63 -22.92
CA GLU A 593 -10.77 2.30 -22.49
C GLU A 593 -10.82 1.58 -21.13
N ASP A 594 -9.70 0.97 -20.71
CA ASP A 594 -9.50 0.33 -19.40
C ASP A 594 -8.94 1.33 -18.38
N VAL A 595 -8.01 2.22 -18.78
CA VAL A 595 -7.55 3.36 -17.96
C VAL A 595 -8.69 4.35 -17.64
N VAL A 596 -9.69 4.47 -18.52
CA VAL A 596 -10.93 5.23 -18.27
C VAL A 596 -12.01 4.36 -17.59
N ALA A 597 -11.83 3.04 -17.50
CA ALA A 597 -12.69 2.16 -16.71
C ALA A 597 -12.33 2.15 -15.22
N PHE A 598 -11.03 2.32 -14.91
CA PHE A 598 -10.44 1.77 -13.70
C PHE A 598 -10.73 0.25 -13.54
N ASP A 599 -10.47 -0.48 -14.63
CA ASP A 599 -10.52 -1.95 -14.72
C ASP A 599 -9.22 -2.42 -15.35
N LEU A 600 -8.16 -2.34 -14.55
CA LEU A 600 -6.77 -2.46 -14.96
C LEU A 600 -6.27 -3.91 -14.83
N GLY A 601 -4.98 -4.15 -15.06
CA GLY A 601 -4.38 -5.48 -14.91
C GLY A 601 -5.05 -6.58 -15.75
N ARG A 602 -5.42 -6.29 -17.01
CA ARG A 602 -6.13 -7.23 -17.91
C ARG A 602 -5.28 -7.81 -19.04
N SER A 603 -4.02 -7.39 -19.16
CA SER A 603 -3.11 -7.71 -20.27
C SER A 603 -2.21 -8.94 -20.04
N GLY A 604 -2.33 -9.63 -18.90
CA GLY A 604 -1.46 -10.74 -18.52
C GLY A 604 -0.16 -10.21 -17.91
N VAL A 605 -0.19 -9.87 -16.62
CA VAL A 605 0.94 -9.27 -15.91
C VAL A 605 1.27 -10.08 -14.67
N ASN A 606 2.53 -10.46 -14.46
CA ASN A 606 2.89 -11.23 -13.28
C ASN A 606 2.75 -10.39 -12.00
N PHE A 607 3.30 -9.17 -12.00
CA PHE A 607 3.24 -8.22 -10.90
C PHE A 607 2.77 -6.84 -11.39
N TRP A 608 1.55 -6.43 -11.00
CA TRP A 608 0.97 -5.12 -11.32
C TRP A 608 1.02 -4.19 -10.12
N PHE A 609 1.60 -3.00 -10.33
CA PHE A 609 1.64 -1.92 -9.36
C PHE A 609 0.89 -0.71 -9.91
N GLN A 610 -0.24 -0.38 -9.29
CA GLN A 610 -0.90 0.90 -9.54
C GLN A 610 -0.16 2.07 -8.86
N GLY A 611 0.45 1.79 -7.70
CA GLY A 611 1.21 2.72 -6.86
C GLY A 611 2.72 2.64 -7.08
N ARG A 612 3.49 3.12 -6.10
CA ARG A 612 4.97 3.07 -6.11
C ARG A 612 5.61 2.74 -4.74
N LEU A 613 4.82 2.56 -3.68
CA LEU A 613 5.27 2.37 -2.28
C LEU A 613 5.17 0.89 -1.82
N VAL A 614 5.05 -0.04 -2.76
CA VAL A 614 5.17 -1.48 -2.49
C VAL A 614 6.53 -1.93 -3.00
N ASP A 615 7.38 -2.41 -2.09
CA ASP A 615 8.71 -2.93 -2.41
C ASP A 615 8.60 -4.22 -3.22
N ALA A 616 9.47 -4.38 -4.21
CA ALA A 616 9.56 -5.61 -5.01
C ALA A 616 10.97 -6.19 -4.91
N LEU A 617 11.12 -7.28 -4.16
CA LEU A 617 12.41 -7.91 -3.84
C LEU A 617 12.42 -9.38 -4.26
N ASP A 618 13.45 -9.81 -5.01
CA ASP A 618 13.72 -11.21 -5.38
C ASP A 618 12.55 -12.00 -6.04
N ASN A 619 11.56 -11.30 -6.61
CA ASN A 619 10.39 -11.95 -7.20
C ASN A 619 10.67 -12.52 -8.60
N VAL A 620 9.99 -13.60 -8.96
CA VAL A 620 10.16 -14.33 -10.22
C VAL A 620 8.89 -14.26 -11.06
N ALA A 621 9.01 -13.76 -12.29
CA ALA A 621 7.93 -13.59 -13.25
C ALA A 621 8.15 -14.52 -14.46
N ALA A 622 7.27 -15.49 -14.71
CA ALA A 622 7.53 -16.55 -15.69
C ALA A 622 6.37 -16.84 -16.66
N GLY A 623 6.71 -17.35 -17.85
CA GLY A 623 5.79 -18.06 -18.73
C GLY A 623 4.62 -17.23 -19.24
N SER A 624 4.83 -15.95 -19.58
CA SER A 624 3.74 -15.04 -20.00
C SER A 624 4.00 -14.42 -21.39
N PRO A 625 3.85 -15.19 -22.51
CA PRO A 625 4.50 -14.85 -23.80
C PRO A 625 3.94 -13.64 -24.56
N GLY A 626 2.70 -13.24 -24.27
CA GLY A 626 2.12 -11.96 -24.72
C GLY A 626 1.95 -10.95 -23.59
N GLY A 627 2.37 -11.34 -22.38
CA GLY A 627 2.21 -10.64 -21.13
C GLY A 627 3.44 -9.85 -20.71
N GLN A 628 3.44 -9.39 -19.46
CA GLN A 628 4.49 -8.58 -18.86
C GLN A 628 4.96 -9.23 -17.55
N GLY A 629 6.23 -9.03 -17.19
CA GLY A 629 6.74 -9.37 -15.86
C GLY A 629 6.19 -8.38 -14.83
N PHE A 630 6.85 -7.23 -14.73
CA PHE A 630 6.56 -6.18 -13.76
C PHE A 630 6.02 -4.93 -14.45
N VAL A 631 4.91 -4.36 -13.96
CA VAL A 631 4.29 -3.16 -14.56
C VAL A 631 3.92 -2.13 -13.49
N TYR A 632 4.58 -0.98 -13.50
CA TYR A 632 4.16 0.22 -12.76
C TYR A 632 3.30 1.12 -13.65
N MET A 633 2.01 1.27 -13.34
CA MET A 633 1.02 1.98 -14.16
C MET A 633 0.27 3.04 -13.33
N THR A 634 0.95 4.12 -12.95
CA THR A 634 0.37 5.22 -12.14
C THR A 634 -0.59 6.13 -12.94
N ARG A 635 -1.52 5.52 -13.69
CA ARG A 635 -2.49 6.16 -14.59
C ARG A 635 -3.91 5.80 -14.18
N GLY A 636 -4.56 6.70 -13.45
CA GLY A 636 -5.96 6.58 -13.04
C GLY A 636 -6.93 7.49 -13.80
N ALA A 637 -8.23 7.34 -13.51
CA ALA A 637 -9.34 8.00 -14.18
C ALA A 637 -9.58 9.46 -13.71
N GLY A 638 -8.57 10.33 -13.83
CA GLY A 638 -8.73 11.79 -13.71
C GLY A 638 -8.89 12.36 -12.28
N GLN A 639 -8.80 11.51 -11.26
CA GLN A 639 -8.56 11.88 -9.87
C GLN A 639 -7.05 11.84 -9.60
N THR A 640 -6.54 12.70 -8.72
CA THR A 640 -5.30 12.44 -7.98
C THR A 640 -5.66 11.43 -6.90
N ILE A 641 -5.09 10.21 -6.94
CA ILE A 641 -5.23 9.27 -5.82
C ILE A 641 -4.30 9.78 -4.71
N PRO A 642 -4.82 10.09 -3.51
CA PRO A 642 -4.05 10.77 -2.48
C PRO A 642 -3.49 9.78 -1.45
N ILE A 643 -2.19 9.54 -1.48
CA ILE A 643 -1.44 8.96 -0.35
C ILE A 643 -1.12 10.05 0.67
N ASP A 644 -0.98 9.69 1.95
CA ASP A 644 -0.29 10.58 2.88
C ASP A 644 1.21 10.63 2.53
N SER A 645 1.83 11.77 2.78
CA SER A 645 3.29 11.91 2.66
C SER A 645 4.06 10.99 3.60
N VAL A 646 3.58 10.76 4.83
CA VAL A 646 4.33 10.02 5.88
C VAL A 646 4.55 8.54 5.57
N ASN A 647 3.84 8.01 4.57
CA ASN A 647 3.90 6.61 4.14
C ASN A 647 5.00 6.33 3.09
N ALA A 648 5.80 7.34 2.71
CA ALA A 648 6.93 7.19 1.80
C ALA A 648 8.25 7.38 2.55
N ASP A 649 9.33 6.71 2.12
CA ASP A 649 10.64 6.70 2.82
C ASP A 649 11.26 8.08 3.08
N PHE A 650 10.91 9.08 2.26
CA PHE A 650 11.38 10.46 2.37
C PHE A 650 10.21 11.46 2.26
N PRO A 651 9.37 11.61 3.31
CA PRO A 651 8.14 12.41 3.27
C PRO A 651 8.40 13.91 2.97
N GLU A 652 9.59 14.41 3.25
CA GLU A 652 10.02 15.79 2.99
C GLU A 652 10.21 16.06 1.49
N THR A 653 10.54 15.03 0.70
CA THR A 653 10.59 15.13 -0.78
C THR A 653 9.20 15.31 -1.40
N MET A 654 8.15 14.92 -0.68
CA MET A 654 6.75 15.23 -1.00
C MET A 654 6.36 16.67 -0.58
N HIS A 655 7.35 17.50 -0.24
CA HIS A 655 7.22 18.91 0.12
C HIS A 655 6.30 19.15 1.32
N TYR A 656 6.27 18.23 2.29
CA TYR A 656 5.41 18.28 3.48
C TYR A 656 3.93 18.57 3.14
N TRP A 657 3.38 17.93 2.10
CA TRP A 657 1.97 18.05 1.76
C TRP A 657 1.20 16.86 2.35
N ASP A 658 0.27 17.19 3.25
CA ASP A 658 -0.62 16.28 3.98
C ASP A 658 -1.17 15.13 3.09
N LYS A 659 -1.44 15.34 1.80
CA LYS A 659 -1.64 14.27 0.80
C LYS A 659 -1.07 14.59 -0.59
N VAL A 660 -0.52 13.59 -1.28
CA VAL A 660 0.13 13.69 -2.62
C VAL A 660 -0.35 12.66 -3.64
N ASP A 661 -0.13 12.93 -4.93
CA ASP A 661 -0.51 12.03 -6.03
C ASP A 661 0.45 10.82 -6.08
N ILE A 662 -0.09 9.59 -6.12
CA ILE A 662 0.65 8.31 -6.19
C ILE A 662 1.72 8.22 -7.28
N ALA A 663 1.67 9.09 -8.30
CA ALA A 663 2.70 9.14 -9.32
C ALA A 663 3.98 9.87 -8.84
N LEU A 664 3.96 10.66 -7.76
CA LEU A 664 5.06 11.54 -7.37
C LEU A 664 6.25 10.83 -6.68
N PRO A 665 6.09 10.03 -5.60
CA PRO A 665 7.20 9.37 -4.89
C PRO A 665 8.17 8.64 -5.81
N SER A 666 9.37 8.28 -5.35
CA SER A 666 10.18 7.25 -6.02
C SER A 666 9.43 5.89 -6.10
N ILE A 667 10.09 4.86 -6.63
CA ILE A 667 9.69 3.47 -6.34
C ILE A 667 10.59 3.13 -5.18
N SER A 668 10.02 2.80 -4.02
CA SER A 668 10.73 2.63 -2.75
C SER A 668 11.89 1.63 -2.90
N GLN A 669 11.58 0.37 -3.22
CA GLN A 669 12.59 -0.64 -3.56
C GLN A 669 12.20 -1.50 -4.76
N PHE A 670 13.17 -1.76 -5.65
CA PHE A 670 13.07 -2.77 -6.71
C PHE A 670 14.44 -3.44 -6.90
N GLU A 671 14.62 -4.64 -6.35
CA GLU A 671 15.91 -5.35 -6.33
C GLU A 671 15.77 -6.87 -6.58
N GLY A 672 16.78 -7.48 -7.21
CA GLY A 672 16.90 -8.94 -7.37
C GLY A 672 15.90 -9.65 -8.29
N ASN A 673 14.80 -8.97 -8.68
CA ASN A 673 13.70 -9.57 -9.44
C ASN A 673 14.15 -10.18 -10.79
N GLU A 674 13.59 -11.33 -11.16
CA GLU A 674 13.89 -12.08 -12.39
C GLU A 674 12.63 -12.25 -13.28
N ALA A 675 12.77 -12.05 -14.60
CA ALA A 675 11.71 -12.23 -15.58
C ALA A 675 12.12 -13.21 -16.70
N ILE A 676 11.28 -14.21 -16.98
CA ILE A 676 11.57 -15.38 -17.81
C ILE A 676 10.46 -15.61 -18.84
N ALA A 677 10.79 -15.69 -20.13
CA ALA A 677 9.83 -16.02 -21.20
C ALA A 677 8.57 -15.12 -21.21
N VAL A 678 8.77 -13.81 -21.00
CA VAL A 678 7.71 -12.77 -21.02
C VAL A 678 7.89 -11.82 -22.20
N ASN A 679 6.81 -11.22 -22.73
CA ASN A 679 6.94 -10.27 -23.84
C ASN A 679 7.71 -9.00 -23.42
N LEU A 680 7.54 -8.55 -22.18
CA LEU A 680 8.20 -7.35 -21.63
C LEU A 680 8.59 -7.61 -20.16
N GLY A 681 9.88 -7.46 -19.82
CA GLY A 681 10.39 -7.68 -18.46
C GLY A 681 9.84 -6.68 -17.44
N LEU A 682 10.28 -5.42 -17.50
CA LEU A 682 9.84 -4.33 -16.61
C LEU A 682 9.29 -3.14 -17.42
N GLN A 683 8.04 -2.73 -17.17
CA GLN A 683 7.42 -1.56 -17.77
C GLN A 683 7.04 -0.50 -16.72
N VAL A 684 7.35 0.77 -16.99
CA VAL A 684 6.99 1.91 -16.13
C VAL A 684 6.31 2.99 -16.97
N VAL A 685 5.05 3.33 -16.66
CA VAL A 685 4.24 4.27 -17.45
C VAL A 685 3.45 5.23 -16.55
N LYS A 686 4.01 6.41 -16.27
CA LYS A 686 3.30 7.46 -15.50
C LYS A 686 2.33 8.27 -16.35
N SER A 687 1.41 9.00 -15.70
CA SER A 687 0.57 10.03 -16.34
C SER A 687 1.39 11.24 -16.87
N ASN A 688 2.45 11.61 -16.15
CA ASN A 688 3.28 12.79 -16.35
C ASN A 688 4.71 12.51 -15.84
N SER A 689 5.72 13.08 -16.53
CA SER A 689 7.14 12.79 -16.28
C SER A 689 7.79 13.65 -15.21
N LYS A 690 7.03 14.50 -14.52
CA LYS A 690 7.52 15.36 -13.45
C LYS A 690 7.38 14.65 -12.09
N GLN A 691 8.36 14.87 -11.24
CA GLN A 691 8.45 14.52 -9.83
C GLN A 691 8.40 15.80 -8.96
N TYR A 692 9.04 16.89 -9.40
CA TYR A 692 9.26 18.14 -8.66
C TYR A 692 10.20 18.02 -7.44
N HIS A 693 10.96 16.93 -7.36
CA HIS A 693 12.04 16.68 -6.40
C HIS A 693 13.23 15.99 -7.13
N ASP A 694 14.39 15.89 -6.48
CA ASP A 694 15.58 15.24 -7.05
C ASP A 694 15.64 13.72 -6.81
N ASP A 695 14.90 13.20 -5.81
CA ASP A 695 14.78 11.77 -5.48
C ASP A 695 14.38 10.89 -6.70
N ARG A 696 14.85 9.64 -6.70
CA ARG A 696 15.00 8.77 -7.88
C ARG A 696 14.47 7.36 -7.63
N SER A 697 13.77 6.80 -8.62
CA SER A 697 13.60 5.35 -8.65
C SER A 697 14.93 4.66 -8.97
N ILE A 698 15.41 3.85 -8.04
CA ILE A 698 16.52 2.93 -8.27
C ILE A 698 15.92 1.57 -8.66
N ILE A 699 16.36 1.02 -9.79
CA ILE A 699 15.99 -0.32 -10.26
C ILE A 699 17.30 -1.11 -10.30
N LYS A 700 17.49 -2.06 -9.39
CA LYS A 700 18.78 -2.69 -9.11
C LYS A 700 18.74 -4.20 -9.35
N ASP A 701 19.83 -4.74 -9.89
CA ASP A 701 20.08 -6.18 -10.11
C ASP A 701 18.97 -6.95 -10.86
N PHE A 702 18.11 -6.25 -11.62
CA PHE A 702 17.02 -6.85 -12.41
C PHE A 702 17.53 -7.72 -13.56
N THR A 703 17.05 -8.97 -13.61
CA THR A 703 17.41 -9.93 -14.66
C THR A 703 16.20 -10.24 -15.55
N GLY A 704 16.34 -10.19 -16.87
CA GLY A 704 15.22 -10.44 -17.80
C GLY A 704 15.62 -11.18 -19.08
N TRP A 705 15.23 -12.45 -19.23
CA TRP A 705 15.73 -13.32 -20.31
C TRP A 705 14.68 -14.10 -21.08
N GLU A 706 15.01 -14.40 -22.35
CA GLU A 706 14.07 -14.83 -23.38
C GLU A 706 12.85 -13.88 -23.46
N VAL A 707 13.15 -12.58 -23.60
CA VAL A 707 12.14 -11.51 -23.70
C VAL A 707 12.12 -10.82 -25.08
N GLU A 708 10.99 -10.26 -25.51
CA GLU A 708 10.98 -9.35 -26.68
C GLU A 708 11.56 -7.99 -26.27
N THR A 709 11.15 -7.45 -25.12
CA THR A 709 11.68 -6.19 -24.56
C THR A 709 12.12 -6.36 -23.11
N GLY A 710 13.32 -5.92 -22.75
CA GLY A 710 13.84 -6.01 -21.38
C GLY A 710 13.16 -5.01 -20.44
N VAL A 711 13.41 -3.71 -20.67
CA VAL A 711 12.84 -2.61 -19.87
C VAL A 711 12.18 -1.56 -20.79
N GLU A 712 10.95 -1.12 -20.51
CA GLU A 712 10.33 0.05 -21.16
C GLU A 712 10.01 1.14 -20.11
N LEU A 713 10.67 2.30 -20.19
CA LEU A 713 10.29 3.50 -19.45
C LEU A 713 9.49 4.46 -20.34
N GLN A 714 8.37 4.99 -19.85
CA GLN A 714 7.56 5.95 -20.58
C GLN A 714 6.94 7.04 -19.68
N TYR A 715 6.97 8.28 -20.15
CA TYR A 715 6.42 9.45 -19.46
C TYR A 715 6.95 9.62 -18.02
N THR A 716 8.20 9.27 -17.75
CA THR A 716 8.79 9.25 -16.39
C THR A 716 10.18 9.90 -16.36
N ALA A 717 10.67 10.28 -15.18
CA ALA A 717 12.00 10.87 -15.01
C ALA A 717 12.59 10.53 -13.64
N HIS A 718 13.90 10.78 -13.47
CA HIS A 718 14.67 10.45 -12.28
C HIS A 718 14.73 8.93 -12.02
N TYR A 719 15.34 8.20 -12.95
CA TYR A 719 15.53 6.73 -12.85
C TYR A 719 17.01 6.37 -12.95
N THR A 720 17.45 5.46 -12.09
CA THR A 720 18.78 4.85 -12.17
C THR A 720 18.59 3.34 -12.31
N LEU A 721 19.12 2.79 -13.40
CA LEU A 721 19.03 1.38 -13.76
C LEU A 721 20.40 0.74 -13.50
N GLU A 722 20.56 0.04 -12.39
CA GLU A 722 21.82 -0.53 -11.94
C GLU A 722 21.85 -2.05 -12.14
N ASN A 723 22.99 -2.56 -12.65
CA ASN A 723 23.29 -3.98 -12.86
C ASN A 723 22.28 -4.77 -13.73
N ILE A 724 21.41 -4.08 -14.47
CA ILE A 724 20.39 -4.71 -15.33
C ILE A 724 21.02 -5.74 -16.28
N ASP A 725 20.54 -6.98 -16.26
CA ASP A 725 21.01 -8.03 -17.15
C ASP A 725 19.87 -8.60 -18.00
N VAL A 726 19.82 -8.20 -19.27
CA VAL A 726 18.75 -8.58 -20.19
C VAL A 726 19.24 -9.34 -21.40
N VAL A 727 18.53 -10.43 -21.75
CA VAL A 727 18.85 -11.33 -22.86
C VAL A 727 17.61 -11.51 -23.75
N GLY A 728 17.70 -11.01 -24.98
CA GLY A 728 16.59 -11.03 -25.94
C GLY A 728 16.29 -12.42 -26.47
N SER A 729 15.00 -12.73 -26.67
CA SER A 729 14.58 -14.05 -27.16
C SER A 729 15.20 -14.41 -28.50
N THR A 730 15.68 -15.64 -28.59
CA THR A 730 16.29 -16.23 -29.78
C THR A 730 15.27 -16.60 -30.86
N GLY A 731 13.97 -16.53 -30.59
CA GLY A 731 12.92 -17.10 -31.45
C GLY A 731 12.94 -18.63 -31.47
N ALA A 732 13.46 -19.26 -30.40
CA ALA A 732 13.22 -20.66 -30.07
C ALA A 732 11.71 -20.91 -29.84
N GLY A 733 11.29 -22.18 -29.81
CA GLY A 733 9.86 -22.58 -29.82
C GLY A 733 9.06 -22.22 -31.08
N GLY A 734 9.48 -21.19 -31.83
CA GLY A 734 8.71 -20.50 -32.87
C GLY A 734 8.35 -19.05 -32.50
N GLY A 735 8.79 -18.53 -31.36
CA GLY A 735 8.36 -17.24 -30.82
C GLY A 735 9.00 -15.99 -31.39
N VAL A 736 8.81 -14.89 -30.67
CA VAL A 736 9.19 -13.53 -31.09
C VAL A 736 10.69 -13.31 -30.88
N LEU A 737 11.37 -12.66 -31.84
CA LEU A 737 12.78 -12.29 -31.68
C LEU A 737 12.94 -11.06 -30.78
N GLY A 738 13.91 -11.10 -29.87
CA GLY A 738 14.32 -9.97 -29.04
C GLY A 738 14.39 -8.67 -29.84
N PHE A 739 13.58 -7.69 -29.48
CA PHE A 739 13.46 -6.41 -30.18
C PHE A 739 14.30 -5.33 -29.49
N ARG A 740 14.10 -5.08 -28.19
CA ARG A 740 14.72 -3.96 -27.46
C ARG A 740 15.21 -4.34 -26.06
N GLY A 741 16.50 -4.18 -25.78
CA GLY A 741 17.03 -4.42 -24.44
C GLY A 741 16.48 -3.41 -23.43
N ILE A 742 16.72 -2.14 -23.69
CA ILE A 742 16.16 -1.02 -22.90
C ILE A 742 15.52 -0.03 -23.88
N GLU A 743 14.22 0.26 -23.70
CA GLU A 743 13.50 1.34 -24.37
C GLU A 743 13.19 2.50 -23.43
N TYR A 744 13.61 3.71 -23.82
CA TYR A 744 12.97 4.94 -23.35
C TYR A 744 12.01 5.43 -24.43
N ALA A 745 10.71 5.30 -24.17
CA ALA A 745 9.67 5.77 -25.07
C ALA A 745 9.42 7.28 -24.87
N ASN A 746 8.21 7.79 -25.20
CA ASN A 746 7.94 9.24 -25.16
C ASN A 746 8.13 9.86 -23.77
N SER A 747 8.70 11.08 -23.73
CA SER A 747 8.86 11.96 -22.56
C SER A 747 9.57 11.30 -21.37
N VAL A 748 10.79 10.79 -21.60
CA VAL A 748 11.73 10.33 -20.56
C VAL A 748 12.92 11.30 -20.48
N PHE A 749 13.48 11.54 -19.28
CA PHE A 749 14.71 12.32 -19.06
C PHE A 749 15.31 12.04 -17.65
N SER A 750 16.53 12.51 -17.38
CA SER A 750 17.28 12.25 -16.13
C SER A 750 17.40 10.76 -15.82
N THR A 751 18.01 10.01 -16.75
CA THR A 751 18.19 8.56 -16.61
C THR A 751 19.65 8.15 -16.67
N VAL A 752 20.02 7.27 -15.74
CA VAL A 752 21.33 6.64 -15.68
C VAL A 752 21.17 5.14 -15.87
N VAL A 753 22.07 4.52 -16.63
CA VAL A 753 22.25 3.07 -16.69
C VAL A 753 23.67 2.75 -16.24
N ASN A 754 23.82 1.96 -15.18
CA ASN A 754 25.10 1.58 -14.58
C ASN A 754 25.30 0.06 -14.66
N GLY A 755 26.44 -0.40 -15.18
CA GLY A 755 26.84 -1.82 -15.18
C GLY A 755 26.03 -2.78 -16.06
N ALA A 756 25.04 -2.30 -16.81
CA ALA A 756 24.07 -3.16 -17.49
C ALA A 756 24.65 -4.03 -18.63
N THR A 757 24.24 -5.30 -18.66
CA THR A 757 24.43 -6.23 -19.78
C THR A 757 23.18 -6.27 -20.65
N VAL A 758 23.36 -6.18 -21.98
CA VAL A 758 22.26 -6.27 -22.96
C VAL A 758 22.69 -7.16 -24.11
N ASP A 759 22.17 -8.38 -24.16
CA ASP A 759 22.55 -9.41 -25.13
C ASP A 759 21.42 -9.79 -26.10
N GLY A 760 21.70 -9.83 -27.41
CA GLY A 760 20.88 -10.53 -28.41
C GLY A 760 19.67 -9.77 -29.01
N PHE A 761 19.47 -8.50 -28.71
CA PHE A 761 18.31 -7.73 -29.21
C PHE A 761 18.54 -7.13 -30.61
N GLN A 762 17.46 -6.82 -31.35
CA GLN A 762 17.55 -6.08 -32.61
C GLN A 762 18.11 -4.65 -32.41
N GLU A 763 17.65 -3.96 -31.36
CA GLU A 763 18.18 -2.68 -30.89
C GLU A 763 18.57 -2.83 -29.41
N GLY A 764 19.84 -2.60 -29.05
CA GLY A 764 20.33 -2.83 -27.67
C GLY A 764 19.68 -1.85 -26.68
N ILE A 765 20.01 -0.57 -26.79
CA ILE A 765 19.35 0.52 -26.07
C ILE A 765 18.75 1.50 -27.10
N TYR A 766 17.42 1.59 -27.12
CA TYR A 766 16.67 2.53 -27.95
C TYR A 766 16.06 3.64 -27.09
N TYR A 767 16.16 4.89 -27.50
CA TYR A 767 15.54 5.99 -26.75
C TYR A 767 15.04 7.15 -27.58
N ASN A 768 13.83 7.59 -27.27
CA ASN A 768 13.06 8.53 -28.07
C ASN A 768 13.13 9.94 -27.50
N LYS A 769 13.82 10.84 -28.21
CA LYS A 769 13.95 12.27 -27.86
C LYS A 769 12.69 13.07 -28.25
N ASN A 770 11.52 12.56 -27.86
CA ASN A 770 10.19 13.10 -28.14
C ASN A 770 9.49 13.56 -26.84
N THR A 771 9.28 14.87 -26.68
CA THR A 771 8.39 15.41 -25.65
C THR A 771 6.94 15.51 -26.14
N THR A 772 5.97 15.12 -25.33
CA THR A 772 4.55 15.47 -25.55
C THR A 772 4.14 16.69 -24.72
N GLY A 773 3.58 17.72 -25.35
CA GLY A 773 2.97 18.87 -24.66
C GLY A 773 3.93 19.96 -24.16
N LEU A 774 5.24 19.71 -24.15
CA LEU A 774 6.28 20.67 -23.75
C LEU A 774 6.67 21.62 -24.90
N ASP A 775 7.34 22.73 -24.57
CA ASP A 775 7.67 23.80 -25.53
C ASP A 775 8.94 23.47 -26.34
N PRO A 776 8.88 23.44 -27.69
CA PRO A 776 10.00 23.05 -28.55
C PRO A 776 11.07 24.15 -28.75
N THR A 777 11.21 25.08 -27.79
CA THR A 777 12.25 26.13 -27.80
C THR A 777 13.26 26.01 -26.65
N PHE A 778 13.12 25.00 -25.80
CA PHE A 778 14.06 24.67 -24.73
C PHE A 778 15.27 23.87 -25.27
N ASP A 779 16.32 23.72 -24.44
CA ASP A 779 17.55 23.02 -24.85
C ASP A 779 17.36 21.50 -24.81
N ASN A 780 17.92 20.79 -25.79
CA ASN A 780 17.75 19.34 -25.98
C ASN A 780 18.62 18.51 -25.02
N ASN A 781 18.89 19.00 -23.80
CA ASN A 781 19.61 18.21 -22.80
C ASN A 781 18.61 17.29 -22.07
N TRP A 782 18.71 15.99 -22.32
CA TRP A 782 17.86 14.96 -21.71
C TRP A 782 18.51 14.32 -20.47
N ASP A 783 19.81 14.57 -20.26
CA ASP A 783 20.67 13.93 -19.27
C ASP A 783 20.53 12.39 -19.26
N TYR A 784 20.72 11.79 -20.45
CA TYR A 784 20.85 10.35 -20.64
C TYR A 784 22.31 9.94 -20.44
N VAL A 785 22.56 9.09 -19.45
CA VAL A 785 23.92 8.70 -19.06
C VAL A 785 24.05 7.18 -18.96
N PHE A 786 25.14 6.67 -19.49
CA PHE A 786 25.43 5.25 -19.61
C PHE A 786 26.85 4.99 -19.08
N VAL A 787 26.98 4.05 -18.13
CA VAL A 787 28.23 3.74 -17.42
C VAL A 787 28.49 2.23 -17.52
N ASP A 788 29.68 1.85 -17.99
CA ASP A 788 30.19 0.46 -18.05
C ASP A 788 29.23 -0.57 -18.69
N LEU A 789 28.49 -0.17 -19.73
CA LEU A 789 27.61 -1.06 -20.50
C LEU A 789 28.38 -2.21 -21.19
N ASP A 790 27.86 -3.43 -21.11
CA ASP A 790 28.37 -4.60 -21.84
C ASP A 790 27.32 -5.13 -22.84
N LEU A 791 27.23 -4.41 -23.96
CA LEU A 791 26.31 -4.65 -25.07
C LEU A 791 26.85 -5.76 -26.00
N LYS A 792 26.08 -6.84 -26.18
CA LYS A 792 26.52 -8.08 -26.85
C LYS A 792 25.52 -8.54 -27.92
N ASN A 793 26.05 -9.10 -29.01
CA ASN A 793 25.30 -9.76 -30.10
C ASN A 793 24.12 -8.99 -30.76
N ASN A 794 23.89 -7.72 -30.39
CA ASN A 794 22.75 -6.93 -30.86
C ASN A 794 22.82 -6.62 -32.37
N GLY A 795 21.68 -6.27 -32.96
CA GLY A 795 21.58 -5.78 -34.34
C GLY A 795 22.22 -4.40 -34.52
N GLU A 796 21.78 -3.42 -33.72
CA GLU A 796 22.44 -2.13 -33.51
C GLU A 796 22.45 -1.80 -32.00
N ASP A 797 23.62 -1.58 -31.41
CA ASP A 797 23.77 -1.45 -29.94
C ASP A 797 23.07 -0.23 -29.35
N MET A 798 23.20 0.95 -29.97
CA MET A 798 22.59 2.22 -29.52
C MET A 798 22.19 3.10 -30.71
N PRO A 799 21.15 2.75 -31.50
CA PRO A 799 20.81 3.41 -32.77
C PRO A 799 20.40 4.90 -32.62
N THR A 800 20.02 5.34 -31.42
CA THR A 800 19.55 6.71 -31.12
C THR A 800 20.60 7.61 -30.44
N PHE A 801 21.84 7.13 -30.29
CA PHE A 801 22.90 7.85 -29.56
C PHE A 801 23.41 9.09 -30.29
N ASP A 802 23.41 10.23 -29.59
CA ASP A 802 23.95 11.51 -30.03
C ASP A 802 24.95 12.07 -29.00
N PRO A 803 26.27 12.05 -29.27
CA PRO A 803 27.30 12.57 -28.35
C PRO A 803 27.27 14.10 -28.17
N ALA A 804 26.31 14.81 -28.76
CA ALA A 804 26.02 16.20 -28.42
C ALA A 804 25.10 16.34 -27.18
N HIS A 805 24.40 15.27 -26.79
CA HIS A 805 23.34 15.29 -25.77
C HIS A 805 23.38 14.11 -24.79
N ASP A 806 24.06 13.00 -25.13
CA ASP A 806 24.11 11.77 -24.34
C ASP A 806 25.54 11.51 -23.84
N ARG A 807 25.69 10.89 -22.67
CA ARG A 807 26.99 10.57 -22.05
C ARG A 807 27.21 9.05 -22.03
N LEU A 808 28.34 8.59 -22.55
CA LEU A 808 28.85 7.23 -22.35
C LEU A 808 30.18 7.31 -21.59
N LEU A 809 30.25 6.62 -20.46
CA LEU A 809 31.29 6.72 -19.43
C LEU A 809 31.76 5.33 -18.98
N SER A 810 32.84 5.30 -18.20
CA SER A 810 33.21 4.18 -17.34
C SER A 810 33.24 4.60 -15.87
N SER A 811 33.30 3.66 -14.93
CA SER A 811 33.59 3.91 -13.51
C SER A 811 34.89 4.71 -13.30
N SER A 812 35.81 4.70 -14.27
CA SER A 812 37.05 5.48 -14.22
C SER A 812 36.92 6.94 -14.68
N ASP A 813 35.76 7.32 -15.23
CA ASP A 813 35.39 8.70 -15.58
C ASP A 813 34.50 9.36 -14.51
N LEU A 814 33.98 8.59 -13.55
CA LEU A 814 33.18 9.09 -12.43
C LEU A 814 34.01 9.91 -11.44
N ARG A 815 33.35 10.85 -10.75
CA ARG A 815 33.89 11.45 -9.52
C ARG A 815 33.95 10.38 -8.43
N THR A 816 34.93 10.51 -7.54
CA THR A 816 34.94 9.82 -6.24
C THR A 816 34.99 10.86 -5.13
N GLY A 817 34.30 10.57 -4.03
CA GLY A 817 34.07 11.50 -2.93
C GLY A 817 32.69 12.15 -2.98
N ASP A 818 32.19 12.40 -1.78
CA ASP A 818 30.91 12.92 -1.26
C ASP A 818 29.98 13.62 -2.26
N LEU A 819 28.67 13.40 -2.13
CA LEU A 819 27.64 14.26 -2.69
C LEU A 819 27.76 15.66 -2.08
N LEU A 820 27.65 16.72 -2.88
CA LEU A 820 27.77 18.10 -2.41
C LEU A 820 26.73 19.00 -3.05
N ILE A 821 25.94 19.70 -2.23
CA ILE A 821 24.92 20.66 -2.67
C ILE A 821 25.31 22.08 -2.25
N ASP A 822 25.46 22.99 -3.22
CA ASP A 822 25.83 24.40 -3.06
C ASP A 822 24.69 25.28 -3.63
N PRO A 823 23.65 25.59 -2.83
CA PRO A 823 22.52 26.41 -3.28
C PRO A 823 22.96 27.85 -3.61
N ASP A 824 22.29 28.50 -4.56
CA ASP A 824 22.54 29.89 -5.00
C ASP A 824 22.16 30.95 -3.93
N TYR A 825 22.15 30.57 -2.64
CA TYR A 825 21.47 31.32 -1.58
C TYR A 825 22.04 31.14 -0.15
N ASP A 826 22.25 32.26 0.56
CA ASP A 826 22.87 32.35 1.91
C ASP A 826 22.05 31.73 3.08
N GLY A 827 20.99 30.96 2.78
CA GLY A 827 20.30 30.06 3.71
C GLY A 827 19.29 30.68 4.70
N ILE A 828 18.63 31.80 4.39
CA ILE A 828 17.47 32.32 5.17
C ILE A 828 16.42 32.97 4.24
N TRP A 829 15.55 32.19 3.60
CA TRP A 829 14.58 32.69 2.60
C TRP A 829 13.52 33.59 3.23
N GLY A 830 12.77 34.35 2.42
CA GLY A 830 11.60 35.12 2.86
C GLY A 830 10.30 34.50 2.33
N VAL A 831 9.22 34.56 3.11
CA VAL A 831 7.91 34.02 2.71
C VAL A 831 7.50 34.48 1.31
N PRO A 832 7.03 33.57 0.43
CA PRO A 832 6.33 33.97 -0.79
C PRO A 832 5.08 34.80 -0.48
N ASP A 833 4.72 35.77 -1.33
CA ASP A 833 3.46 36.51 -1.15
C ASP A 833 2.28 35.53 -1.35
N PRO A 834 1.33 35.41 -0.39
CA PRO A 834 0.17 34.50 -0.47
C PRO A 834 -0.81 34.76 -1.63
N GLY A 835 -0.46 35.64 -2.57
CA GLY A 835 -1.15 35.82 -3.84
C GLY A 835 -0.73 34.89 -4.99
N ALA A 836 0.54 34.43 -5.07
CA ALA A 836 1.01 33.64 -6.23
C ALA A 836 2.38 32.93 -6.12
N ASP A 837 3.28 33.34 -5.23
CA ASP A 837 4.71 33.03 -5.41
C ASP A 837 5.13 31.66 -4.82
N SER A 838 6.19 31.09 -5.39
CA SER A 838 6.88 29.88 -4.89
C SER A 838 8.40 30.04 -5.04
N PHE A 839 9.14 29.24 -4.28
CA PHE A 839 10.54 28.92 -4.48
C PHE A 839 10.85 28.49 -5.92
N VAL A 840 12.11 28.56 -6.34
CA VAL A 840 12.71 27.54 -7.21
C VAL A 840 14.03 27.19 -6.57
N LEU A 841 14.22 25.93 -6.16
CA LEU A 841 15.54 25.53 -5.65
C LEU A 841 16.55 25.60 -6.79
N SER A 842 17.69 26.23 -6.52
CA SER A 842 18.67 26.62 -7.52
C SER A 842 20.06 26.75 -6.89
N GLY A 843 21.09 26.58 -7.70
CA GLY A 843 22.47 26.36 -7.27
C GLY A 843 23.06 25.13 -7.97
N THR A 844 24.07 24.54 -7.35
CA THR A 844 24.90 23.47 -7.93
C THR A 844 24.86 22.19 -7.10
N LYS A 845 24.57 21.07 -7.74
CA LYS A 845 24.73 19.71 -7.20
C LYS A 845 25.98 19.09 -7.81
N THR A 846 26.82 18.44 -7.01
CA THR A 846 28.00 17.69 -7.46
C THR A 846 27.94 16.28 -6.95
N ASP A 847 27.76 15.33 -7.86
CA ASP A 847 27.66 13.89 -7.59
C ASP A 847 28.69 13.09 -8.41
N SER A 848 28.56 11.77 -8.47
CA SER A 848 29.42 10.87 -9.25
C SER A 848 29.51 11.23 -10.75
N LEU A 849 28.49 11.90 -11.30
CA LEU A 849 28.50 12.43 -12.68
C LEU A 849 29.12 13.82 -12.82
N GLY A 850 29.49 14.46 -11.70
CA GLY A 850 30.12 15.76 -11.61
C GLY A 850 29.14 16.92 -11.36
N GLU A 851 29.63 18.13 -11.61
CA GLU A 851 28.93 19.39 -11.35
C GLU A 851 27.74 19.59 -12.31
N GLY A 852 26.55 19.85 -11.75
CA GLY A 852 25.29 20.13 -12.46
C GLY A 852 24.37 21.08 -11.67
N PRO A 853 23.23 21.52 -12.24
CA PRO A 853 22.23 22.26 -11.47
C PRO A 853 21.56 21.35 -10.44
N ILE A 854 21.08 21.90 -9.32
CA ILE A 854 20.28 21.16 -8.33
C ILE A 854 18.99 20.66 -8.99
N SER A 855 18.09 21.59 -9.35
CA SER A 855 16.85 21.24 -10.05
C SER A 855 17.04 21.29 -11.58
N PRO A 856 16.71 20.23 -12.35
CA PRO A 856 16.83 20.25 -13.81
C PRO A 856 15.79 21.16 -14.46
N THR A 857 16.14 21.89 -15.53
CA THR A 857 15.25 22.86 -16.19
C THR A 857 13.90 22.31 -16.68
N TRP A 858 13.84 21.00 -16.96
CA TRP A 858 12.60 20.30 -17.33
C TRP A 858 11.70 20.05 -16.13
N ASP A 859 12.30 19.81 -14.97
CA ASP A 859 11.60 19.53 -13.73
C ASP A 859 12.16 20.31 -12.53
N PRO A 860 11.89 21.63 -12.48
CA PRO A 860 12.29 22.46 -11.36
C PRO A 860 11.47 22.14 -10.10
N GLU A 861 12.16 22.15 -8.97
CA GLU A 861 11.65 21.92 -7.61
C GLU A 861 11.09 23.22 -7.00
N TYR A 862 9.91 23.12 -6.37
CA TYR A 862 9.09 24.29 -5.97
C TYR A 862 8.56 24.21 -4.52
N ILE A 863 9.40 24.55 -3.54
CA ILE A 863 8.92 24.84 -2.19
C ILE A 863 7.92 26.00 -2.25
N ASN A 864 6.70 25.79 -1.77
CA ASN A 864 5.61 26.76 -1.82
C ASN A 864 5.01 27.03 -0.42
N LEU A 865 4.00 27.90 -0.31
CA LEU A 865 3.45 28.29 0.99
C LEU A 865 2.78 27.15 1.78
N LEU A 866 2.35 26.06 1.11
CA LEU A 866 1.87 24.84 1.77
C LEU A 866 3.03 23.98 2.28
N ALA A 867 4.12 23.88 1.51
CA ALA A 867 5.34 23.22 1.98
C ALA A 867 5.95 23.91 3.20
N VAL A 868 5.98 25.26 3.16
CA VAL A 868 6.33 26.06 4.34
C VAL A 868 5.35 25.76 5.49
N ARG A 869 4.03 25.61 5.25
CA ARG A 869 3.05 25.22 6.31
C ARG A 869 3.39 23.87 6.94
N GLY A 870 3.64 22.83 6.13
CA GLY A 870 3.92 21.48 6.62
C GLY A 870 5.19 21.46 7.48
N ALA A 871 6.25 22.09 6.99
CA ALA A 871 7.49 22.23 7.75
C ALA A 871 7.34 23.09 9.05
N VAL A 872 6.32 23.96 9.17
CA VAL A 872 5.97 24.59 10.46
C VAL A 872 5.38 23.57 11.44
N ALA A 873 4.61 22.61 10.94
CA ALA A 873 3.94 21.61 11.77
C ALA A 873 4.90 20.52 12.27
N ALA A 874 5.83 20.09 11.42
CA ALA A 874 6.92 19.17 11.77
C ALA A 874 8.05 19.90 12.53
N GLU A 875 8.89 20.68 11.82
CA GLU A 875 10.15 21.27 12.33
C GLU A 875 9.99 22.47 13.28
N GLY A 876 8.79 22.72 13.81
CA GLY A 876 8.50 23.82 14.73
C GLY A 876 9.01 25.18 14.22
N TYR A 877 9.70 25.94 15.08
CA TYR A 877 10.43 27.17 14.71
C TYR A 877 11.53 27.59 15.70
N TRP A 878 12.46 28.40 15.21
CA TRP A 878 13.48 29.11 15.96
C TRP A 878 13.31 30.63 15.82
N THR A 879 14.02 31.40 16.64
CA THR A 879 14.30 32.82 16.39
C THR A 879 15.77 33.05 16.07
N LEU A 880 16.04 34.02 15.19
CA LEU A 880 17.37 34.54 14.97
C LEU A 880 17.74 35.58 16.04
N SER A 881 19.03 35.81 16.24
CA SER A 881 19.53 36.84 17.18
C SER A 881 19.09 38.29 16.86
N ASP A 882 18.48 38.55 15.69
CA ASP A 882 17.85 39.82 15.32
C ASP A 882 16.32 39.87 15.57
N GLY A 883 15.72 38.77 16.01
CA GLY A 883 14.29 38.66 16.36
C GLY A 883 13.37 38.24 15.22
N ARG A 884 13.89 37.91 14.03
CA ARG A 884 13.11 37.21 12.99
C ARG A 884 12.84 35.76 13.40
N ILE A 885 11.68 35.25 13.05
CA ILE A 885 11.33 33.82 13.19
C ILE A 885 11.79 33.08 11.93
N VAL A 886 12.37 31.89 12.10
CA VAL A 886 12.75 30.96 11.02
C VAL A 886 12.29 29.54 11.34
N THR A 887 12.06 28.76 10.29
CA THR A 887 11.85 27.30 10.38
C THR A 887 12.65 26.61 9.29
N GLN A 888 13.08 25.40 9.60
CA GLN A 888 13.79 24.47 8.72
C GLN A 888 12.86 23.99 7.60
N ILE A 889 13.41 23.71 6.43
CA ILE A 889 12.77 22.92 5.38
C ILE A 889 13.87 22.00 4.87
N GLU A 890 13.63 20.70 4.96
CA GLU A 890 14.59 19.69 4.55
C GLU A 890 14.31 19.24 3.13
N GLN A 891 15.38 18.89 2.41
CA GLN A 891 15.33 18.43 1.03
C GLN A 891 16.41 17.36 0.86
N TYR A 892 16.04 16.20 0.30
CA TYR A 892 16.97 15.11 0.02
C TYR A 892 17.46 15.16 -1.42
N PHE A 893 18.74 14.87 -1.62
CA PHE A 893 19.38 14.78 -2.94
C PHE A 893 20.05 13.43 -3.10
N VAL A 894 19.93 12.84 -4.28
CA VAL A 894 20.33 11.46 -4.55
C VAL A 894 21.41 11.41 -5.62
N ASP A 895 22.56 10.79 -5.35
CA ASP A 895 23.60 10.60 -6.37
C ASP A 895 23.01 9.83 -7.56
N ARG A 896 23.09 10.43 -8.76
CA ARG A 896 22.45 9.88 -9.97
C ARG A 896 22.98 8.50 -10.38
N VAL A 897 24.17 8.09 -9.94
CA VAL A 897 24.77 6.79 -10.28
C VAL A 897 24.52 5.75 -9.19
N THR A 898 24.73 6.09 -7.91
CA THR A 898 24.74 5.12 -6.81
C THR A 898 23.43 5.04 -6.02
N GLY A 899 22.48 5.96 -6.23
CA GLY A 899 21.28 6.05 -5.41
C GLY A 899 21.52 6.54 -3.97
N GLU A 900 22.75 6.96 -3.63
CA GLU A 900 23.07 7.44 -2.29
C GLU A 900 22.36 8.78 -2.01
N ALA A 901 21.44 8.76 -1.05
CA ALA A 901 20.74 9.95 -0.55
C ALA A 901 21.57 10.71 0.49
N ASP A 902 21.58 12.04 0.38
CA ASP A 902 22.09 12.99 1.38
C ASP A 902 21.04 14.09 1.64
N LYS A 903 21.04 14.65 2.85
CA LYS A 903 20.02 15.60 3.34
C LYS A 903 20.59 17.01 3.41
N ILE A 904 19.78 18.04 3.14
CA ILE A 904 20.15 19.44 3.43
C ILE A 904 18.98 20.26 3.98
N SER A 905 19.32 21.20 4.85
CA SER A 905 18.35 22.07 5.54
C SER A 905 18.38 23.51 5.03
N HIS A 906 17.19 24.09 4.85
CA HIS A 906 16.99 25.46 4.35
C HIS A 906 16.05 26.25 5.26
N PHE A 907 16.58 27.28 5.95
CA PHE A 907 15.75 28.12 6.81
C PHE A 907 14.90 29.12 6.02
N VAL A 908 13.63 29.30 6.41
CA VAL A 908 12.70 30.28 5.84
C VAL A 908 12.19 31.22 6.92
N THR A 909 12.34 32.54 6.73
CA THR A 909 11.76 33.57 7.63
C THR A 909 10.31 33.89 7.33
N TRP A 910 9.52 34.08 8.39
CA TRP A 910 8.19 34.71 8.32
C TRP A 910 7.95 35.87 9.30
N GLU A 911 7.14 36.83 8.85
CA GLU A 911 6.99 38.14 9.50
C GLU A 911 5.81 38.26 10.48
N LYS A 912 4.97 37.22 10.63
CA LYS A 912 3.63 37.33 11.25
C LYS A 912 3.39 36.50 12.54
N GLY A 913 4.39 35.75 13.02
CA GLY A 913 4.26 34.86 14.20
C GLY A 913 3.95 33.40 13.85
N PRO A 914 3.83 32.49 14.84
CA PRO A 914 3.52 31.08 14.59
C PRO A 914 2.07 30.85 14.12
N ASN A 915 1.10 31.66 14.61
CA ASN A 915 -0.33 31.60 14.26
C ASN A 915 -0.67 32.04 12.81
N VAL A 916 0.20 31.76 11.84
CA VAL A 916 0.07 32.19 10.43
C VAL A 916 -0.52 31.10 9.55
N PHE A 917 -0.28 29.85 9.93
CA PHE A 917 -0.65 28.65 9.19
C PHE A 917 -1.73 27.83 9.90
N ASP A 918 -2.31 28.39 10.97
CA ASP A 918 -3.28 27.78 11.88
C ASP A 918 -2.83 26.43 12.51
N VAL A 919 -1.51 26.27 12.69
CA VAL A 919 -0.85 25.17 13.42
C VAL A 919 -0.27 25.64 14.76
N ALA A 920 0.15 24.71 15.62
CA ALA A 920 0.68 24.97 16.97
C ALA A 920 2.13 24.49 17.13
N PRO A 921 3.11 25.18 16.52
CA PRO A 921 4.47 24.67 16.36
C PRO A 921 5.31 24.74 17.64
N GLU A 922 6.24 23.81 17.81
CA GLU A 922 7.26 23.88 18.87
C GLU A 922 8.20 25.08 18.66
N TYR A 923 8.85 25.54 19.74
CA TYR A 923 9.81 26.63 19.73
C TYR A 923 11.18 26.16 20.25
N HIS A 924 12.09 25.82 19.34
CA HIS A 924 13.43 25.29 19.63
C HIS A 924 14.41 26.37 20.14
N GLY A 925 14.02 27.65 20.18
CA GLY A 925 14.76 28.71 20.88
C GLY A 925 15.44 29.72 19.96
N VAL A 926 16.75 29.92 20.13
CA VAL A 926 17.54 30.89 19.36
C VAL A 926 18.59 30.13 18.55
N LEU A 927 18.39 30.05 17.24
CA LEU A 927 19.26 29.32 16.31
C LEU A 927 20.68 29.89 16.31
N ASP A 928 21.70 29.08 16.67
CA ASP A 928 23.09 29.42 16.38
C ASP A 928 23.57 28.76 15.08
N ARG A 929 23.57 29.54 13.99
CA ARG A 929 24.14 29.15 12.67
C ARG A 929 25.68 28.98 12.68
N ASN A 930 26.28 28.76 13.86
CA ASN A 930 27.68 28.42 14.07
C ASN A 930 27.84 27.23 15.04
N SER A 931 26.75 26.52 15.38
CA SER A 931 26.83 25.18 16.00
C SER A 931 27.71 24.27 15.13
N ASN A 932 28.34 23.28 15.74
CA ASN A 932 28.88 22.16 14.97
C ASN A 932 27.73 21.21 14.63
N ALA A 933 27.92 20.37 13.60
CA ALA A 933 27.05 19.22 13.45
C ALA A 933 27.27 18.23 14.61
N PRO A 934 26.27 17.40 14.96
CA PRO A 934 26.49 16.22 15.78
C PRO A 934 27.52 15.29 15.11
N VAL A 935 27.94 14.25 15.84
CA VAL A 935 28.83 13.22 15.29
C VAL A 935 28.16 11.87 15.44
N ALA A 936 27.79 11.29 14.29
CA ALA A 936 27.27 9.95 14.17
C ALA A 936 28.39 8.90 14.36
N VAL A 937 28.06 7.71 14.87
CA VAL A 937 29.01 6.61 15.05
C VAL A 937 28.39 5.27 14.65
N ASP A 938 29.01 4.56 13.70
CA ASP A 938 28.52 3.29 13.15
C ASP A 938 28.07 2.27 14.23
N ASP A 939 26.84 1.79 14.11
CA ASP A 939 26.20 0.86 15.05
C ASP A 939 26.21 -0.60 14.58
N SER A 940 25.98 -1.51 15.53
CA SER A 940 25.74 -2.92 15.22
C SER A 940 24.74 -3.57 16.17
N ALA A 941 23.76 -4.27 15.59
CA ALA A 941 22.70 -4.98 16.28
C ALA A 941 22.71 -6.48 15.92
N THR A 942 21.83 -7.24 16.57
CA THR A 942 21.59 -8.65 16.23
C THR A 942 20.15 -8.97 16.59
N ALA A 943 19.35 -9.42 15.62
CA ALA A 943 17.99 -9.88 15.87
C ALA A 943 18.03 -11.19 16.70
N PRO A 944 17.10 -11.42 17.64
CA PRO A 944 17.09 -12.64 18.44
C PRO A 944 16.70 -13.90 17.63
N GLY A 945 16.04 -13.73 16.49
CA GLY A 945 15.75 -14.78 15.50
C GLY A 945 15.12 -14.22 14.22
N VAL A 946 14.89 -15.10 13.25
CA VAL A 946 14.10 -14.83 12.03
C VAL A 946 12.70 -14.37 12.44
N GLU A 947 12.19 -13.29 11.83
CA GLU A 947 10.92 -12.64 12.17
C GLU A 947 10.79 -12.11 13.62
N GLU A 948 11.86 -12.13 14.44
CA GLU A 948 11.83 -11.51 15.77
C GLU A 948 12.47 -10.10 15.74
N SER A 949 11.63 -9.05 15.83
CA SER A 949 12.06 -7.65 15.79
C SER A 949 13.01 -7.25 16.94
N VAL A 950 13.87 -6.25 16.70
CA VAL A 950 14.85 -5.75 17.68
C VAL A 950 14.84 -4.22 17.78
N ILE A 951 14.84 -3.72 19.02
CA ILE A 951 14.93 -2.29 19.33
C ILE A 951 16.40 -1.88 19.49
N ILE A 952 16.81 -0.80 18.83
CA ILE A 952 18.17 -0.30 18.73
C ILE A 952 18.22 1.15 19.22
N ASP A 953 19.07 1.42 20.21
CA ASP A 953 19.36 2.77 20.74
C ASP A 953 20.54 3.37 19.95
N VAL A 954 20.25 3.88 18.75
CA VAL A 954 21.27 4.40 17.81
C VAL A 954 21.95 5.68 18.31
N LEU A 955 21.33 6.41 19.24
CA LEU A 955 21.92 7.62 19.84
C LEU A 955 22.84 7.31 21.04
N ALA A 956 23.09 6.03 21.36
CA ALA A 956 23.82 5.61 22.56
C ALA A 956 25.34 5.86 22.51
N ASN A 957 25.90 6.00 21.31
CA ASN A 957 27.33 6.15 21.01
C ASN A 957 27.66 7.55 20.41
N ASP A 958 26.69 8.18 19.77
CA ASP A 958 26.68 9.53 19.22
C ASP A 958 26.94 10.63 20.25
N PHE A 959 27.35 11.80 19.76
CA PHE A 959 27.47 13.01 20.59
C PHE A 959 27.45 14.31 19.79
N ASP A 960 26.84 15.34 20.36
CA ASP A 960 27.03 16.72 19.90
C ASP A 960 28.33 17.35 20.45
N PRO A 961 29.15 18.05 19.64
CA PRO A 961 30.39 18.70 20.08
C PRO A 961 30.24 19.90 21.03
N ASP A 962 29.13 20.65 20.99
CA ASP A 962 28.88 21.82 21.84
C ASP A 962 28.08 21.46 23.12
N GLY A 963 27.36 20.33 23.09
CA GLY A 963 26.60 19.72 24.18
C GLY A 963 25.08 19.95 24.09
N ASP A 964 24.54 20.23 22.90
CA ASP A 964 23.10 20.32 22.66
C ASP A 964 22.43 18.92 22.56
N THR A 965 21.10 18.88 22.56
CA THR A 965 20.32 17.62 22.45
C THR A 965 20.25 17.18 21.00
N THR A 966 20.34 15.87 20.76
CA THR A 966 20.13 15.22 19.47
C THR A 966 18.81 14.45 19.39
N ARG A 967 18.30 14.25 18.17
CA ARG A 967 17.20 13.33 17.83
C ARG A 967 17.54 12.49 16.59
N VAL A 968 16.81 11.40 16.34
CA VAL A 968 16.81 10.70 15.04
C VAL A 968 15.84 11.40 14.10
N ASP A 969 16.24 11.58 12.83
CA ASP A 969 15.60 12.55 11.94
C ASP A 969 15.69 12.10 10.46
N GLY A 970 14.93 11.05 10.11
CA GLY A 970 14.94 10.41 8.80
C GLY A 970 15.77 9.12 8.74
N ILE A 971 15.29 8.14 7.98
CA ILE A 971 15.81 6.77 7.87
C ILE A 971 15.82 6.35 6.40
N VAL A 972 16.89 5.70 5.94
CA VAL A 972 16.92 4.97 4.66
C VAL A 972 16.63 3.51 4.97
N GLN A 973 15.53 2.95 4.45
CA GLN A 973 15.11 1.59 4.79
C GLN A 973 16.15 0.50 4.39
N PRO A 974 16.25 -0.60 5.15
CA PRO A 974 17.09 -1.75 4.80
C PRO A 974 16.59 -2.52 3.57
N THR A 975 17.40 -3.45 3.05
CA THR A 975 16.98 -4.30 1.91
C THR A 975 16.15 -5.50 2.36
N HIS A 976 16.35 -6.04 3.56
CA HIS A 976 15.70 -7.29 4.01
C HIS A 976 14.90 -7.16 5.32
N GLY A 977 14.34 -5.98 5.56
CA GLY A 977 13.45 -5.68 6.67
C GLY A 977 12.98 -4.23 6.64
N GLN A 978 12.25 -3.81 7.67
CA GLN A 978 11.78 -2.44 7.86
C GLN A 978 12.30 -1.87 9.18
N VAL A 979 12.47 -0.56 9.24
CA VAL A 979 12.88 0.19 10.43
C VAL A 979 11.88 1.30 10.72
N PHE A 980 11.35 1.29 11.94
CA PHE A 980 10.39 2.26 12.46
C PHE A 980 11.02 3.10 13.57
N LEU A 981 10.65 4.38 13.69
CA LEU A 981 11.19 5.30 14.68
C LEU A 981 10.25 5.40 15.90
N ASN A 982 10.75 4.99 17.07
CA ASN A 982 9.95 5.01 18.30
C ASN A 982 9.93 6.41 18.95
N ASP A 983 8.86 6.70 19.70
CA ASP A 983 8.63 7.90 20.54
C ASP A 983 9.84 8.33 21.41
N ASP A 984 10.71 7.39 21.79
CA ASP A 984 11.87 7.63 22.66
C ASP A 984 13.22 7.79 21.92
N ASN A 985 13.20 7.90 20.59
CA ASN A 985 14.36 7.98 19.68
C ASN A 985 15.20 6.69 19.57
N THR A 986 14.73 5.56 20.11
CA THR A 986 15.18 4.25 19.62
C THR A 986 14.49 3.92 18.29
N VAL A 987 15.04 2.97 17.53
CA VAL A 987 14.41 2.45 16.31
C VAL A 987 14.12 0.95 16.43
N THR A 988 13.03 0.49 15.82
CA THR A 988 12.62 -0.91 15.79
C THR A 988 12.88 -1.49 14.41
N TYR A 989 13.82 -2.44 14.29
CA TYR A 989 14.04 -3.21 13.07
C TYR A 989 13.21 -4.50 13.10
N ALA A 990 12.44 -4.75 12.04
CA ALA A 990 11.68 -5.97 11.79
C ALA A 990 12.19 -6.66 10.50
N PRO A 991 12.81 -7.85 10.57
CA PRO A 991 13.30 -8.55 9.38
C PRO A 991 12.16 -9.16 8.54
N ASP A 992 12.40 -9.30 7.23
CA ASP A 992 11.47 -9.97 6.32
C ASP A 992 11.21 -11.44 6.72
N PRO A 993 10.04 -12.00 6.36
CA PRO A 993 9.74 -13.42 6.56
C PRO A 993 10.81 -14.34 5.97
N ASN A 994 11.16 -15.39 6.72
CA ASN A 994 12.22 -16.34 6.39
C ASN A 994 13.66 -15.77 6.17
N PHE A 995 13.90 -14.45 6.29
CA PHE A 995 15.24 -13.87 6.08
C PHE A 995 16.25 -14.27 7.19
N SER A 996 17.51 -14.47 6.80
CA SER A 996 18.65 -14.60 7.72
C SER A 996 19.95 -14.19 7.03
N GLY A 997 20.83 -13.46 7.72
CA GLY A 997 22.01 -12.86 7.11
C GLY A 997 22.42 -11.52 7.73
N THR A 998 23.16 -10.72 6.96
CA THR A 998 23.50 -9.34 7.31
C THR A 998 22.56 -8.41 6.55
N ASP A 999 22.01 -7.41 7.22
CA ASP A 999 21.21 -6.33 6.65
C ASP A 999 21.78 -4.97 7.11
N GLU A 1000 21.50 -3.89 6.39
CA GLU A 1000 22.03 -2.56 6.73
C GLU A 1000 21.07 -1.41 6.40
N PHE A 1001 21.02 -0.41 7.29
CA PHE A 1001 20.25 0.82 7.09
C PHE A 1001 21.06 2.05 7.50
N TRP A 1002 20.54 3.23 7.15
CA TRP A 1002 21.13 4.53 7.49
C TRP A 1002 20.11 5.42 8.18
N TYR A 1003 20.58 6.29 9.07
CA TYR A 1003 19.77 7.33 9.72
C TYR A 1003 20.51 8.65 9.71
N TRP A 1004 19.79 9.76 9.95
CA TRP A 1004 20.42 11.02 10.32
C TRP A 1004 20.16 11.32 11.80
N VAL A 1005 21.21 11.76 12.49
CA VAL A 1005 21.13 12.37 13.82
C VAL A 1005 21.15 13.88 13.66
N GLU A 1006 20.22 14.60 14.29
CA GLU A 1006 20.09 16.06 14.17
C GLU A 1006 20.16 16.77 15.54
N ASP A 1007 20.82 17.93 15.61
CA ASP A 1007 20.87 18.81 16.78
C ASP A 1007 19.72 19.84 16.84
N ASN A 1008 19.50 20.42 18.02
CA ASN A 1008 18.55 21.53 18.23
C ASN A 1008 18.85 22.83 17.43
N ASN A 1009 19.89 22.89 16.58
CA ASN A 1009 20.21 24.01 15.70
C ASN A 1009 20.05 23.65 14.21
N GLY A 1010 19.44 22.51 13.87
CA GLY A 1010 19.21 22.12 12.50
C GLY A 1010 20.46 21.65 11.77
N GLN A 1011 21.43 21.08 12.48
CA GLN A 1011 22.64 20.46 11.93
C GLN A 1011 22.56 18.94 12.12
N PHE A 1012 22.91 18.18 11.08
CA PHE A 1012 22.82 16.73 11.07
C PHE A 1012 24.15 16.06 10.71
N ASP A 1013 24.27 14.78 11.06
CA ASP A 1013 25.30 13.85 10.58
C ASP A 1013 24.63 12.50 10.26
N LYS A 1014 25.26 11.65 9.44
CA LYS A 1014 24.63 10.43 8.90
C LYS A 1014 25.26 9.16 9.48
N GLY A 1015 24.47 8.38 10.21
CA GLY A 1015 24.87 7.13 10.84
C GLY A 1015 24.57 5.88 9.99
N HIS A 1016 25.39 4.85 10.15
CA HIS A 1016 25.24 3.53 9.53
C HIS A 1016 24.90 2.49 10.61
N VAL A 1017 24.00 1.55 10.31
CA VAL A 1017 23.65 0.45 11.23
C VAL A 1017 23.75 -0.88 10.49
N THR A 1018 24.53 -1.81 11.03
CA THR A 1018 24.58 -3.21 10.55
C THR A 1018 23.81 -4.14 11.48
N ILE A 1019 22.92 -4.97 10.95
CA ILE A 1019 22.17 -5.99 11.71
C ILE A 1019 22.57 -7.38 11.23
N GLU A 1020 22.72 -8.31 12.16
CA GLU A 1020 22.82 -9.75 11.86
C GLU A 1020 21.53 -10.45 12.33
N VAL A 1021 20.94 -11.31 11.48
CA VAL A 1021 19.70 -12.07 11.69
C VAL A 1021 19.97 -13.58 11.63
#